data_AF-A0A812XTS0-F1
#
_entry.id   AF-A0A812XTS0-F1
#
_cell.length_a   1.000
_cell.length_b   1.000
_cell.length_c   1.000
_cell.angle_alpha   90.00
_cell.angle_beta   90.00
_cell.angle_gamma   90.00
#
_symmetry.space_group_name_H-M   'P 1'
#
loop_
_entity.id
_entity.type
_entity.pdbx_description
1 polymer ?
#
loop_
_entity_poly.entity_id
_entity_poly.type
_entity_poly.pdbx_seq_one_letter_code
_entity_poly.pdbx_strand_id
1 'polypeptide(L)'
;MTSSSRCCRCSAVLKRQQTYCTGCWNSWGYFVRPGGKYELSTSCEALANRLGVEFNYDPGRRSNPFKCKLCQNIFNSGNLEEHLRVRHAASLRGHQPADIATPPYLLVLHVSGATDASVSKIIQGTYTTSEWHHGKPVYRKVCQDAPSITVLIYYWDGRDNAWDEGWWFSPELGADAVYAYNEATNGSNLPPASGWVVFSSAGVVDDNKLNILMNLEPKKDRHPVGRPSHNPVDKPLSAYDVVEQVEPIVYVSGFCSAAVSCTIRGAYILSAWNHGKPVYRKLQQQASDSTVLIYYWGKPGAVCQEGWRFGASLDDQTVWAFNESQPQALSLPLLGWKVPHDGDVDDKLNISTEPDADLSVEVVWEFLSTDWQPVSREMQNELESRWVKGWDAAEDDDDGIFCVSTNGYTYGIDCHDMRQRNLDTGRSREIRRTQRLQPPVIPELFQNLQRSLQREIQAHMAEKSELAARVVELEQQVDSWKSCQATVADLKQQIYDLESCQVQHEERMVMLEPWRMSRQLDMNVRAEVPLEDGVYATLQKALISACPADHRGDCSYARSLNITGLEQVHNIRLWKSYEFRKEQVKKELEGSRVPKVTSSFSGCSWAKLDSTVNEIWVLHGTTPDKVDLIVNFGFDERLARERGLYGQGVYFTDQTCKAFQYSGAGRQAEGCFIITRLILGEPHYARGPLPQVKVEPLRDPKDTSKGRCHSVIAAPGTPSSNGATQVHRELVIFNGAQAYPEMIVRIRK
;
A
#
# COMPACT_ATOMS: atom_id res chain seq x y z
N MET A 1 53.13 19.94 17.55
CA MET A 1 53.83 18.64 17.39
C MET A 1 53.37 18.02 16.09
N THR A 2 54.26 17.48 15.25
CA THR A 2 53.87 16.82 13.99
C THR A 2 53.30 15.44 14.27
N SER A 3 52.03 15.19 13.93
CA SER A 3 51.40 13.87 14.04
C SER A 3 52.05 12.89 13.06
N SER A 4 52.80 11.92 13.58
CA SER A 4 53.44 10.91 12.76
C SER A 4 52.41 9.84 12.36
N SER A 5 52.04 9.85 11.08
CA SER A 5 51.13 8.87 10.49
C SER A 5 51.69 7.44 10.64
N ARG A 6 50.81 6.46 10.80
CA ARG A 6 51.15 5.04 10.87
C ARG A 6 50.52 4.30 9.69
N CYS A 7 51.25 3.32 9.16
CA CYS A 7 50.77 2.44 8.09
C CYS A 7 49.50 1.68 8.52
N CYS A 8 48.41 1.79 7.75
CA CYS A 8 47.10 1.20 8.10
C CYS A 8 47.08 -0.34 8.22
N ARG A 9 48.13 -1.04 7.76
CA ARG A 9 48.22 -2.52 7.78
C ARG A 9 49.30 -3.10 8.71
N CYS A 10 50.34 -2.33 9.06
CA CYS A 10 51.44 -2.81 9.91
C CYS A 10 51.85 -1.84 11.03
N SER A 11 51.12 -0.74 11.20
CA SER A 11 51.36 0.30 12.22
C SER A 11 52.74 0.98 12.21
N ALA A 12 53.61 0.66 11.24
CA ALA A 12 54.93 1.28 11.08
C ALA A 12 54.81 2.80 10.88
N VAL A 13 55.68 3.56 11.54
CA VAL A 13 55.70 5.03 11.49
C VAL A 13 56.16 5.51 10.12
N LEU A 14 55.41 6.45 9.53
CA LEU A 14 55.63 6.96 8.19
C LEU A 14 56.30 8.34 8.22
N LYS A 15 57.19 8.58 7.26
CA LYS A 15 57.94 9.85 7.12
C LYS A 15 57.18 10.91 6.30
N ARG A 16 55.96 10.62 5.83
CA ARG A 16 55.10 11.45 4.97
C ARG A 16 53.62 11.10 5.23
N GLN A 17 52.69 11.94 4.79
CA GLN A 17 51.24 11.71 4.78
C GLN A 17 50.84 10.63 3.74
N GLN A 18 51.26 9.39 3.96
CA GLN A 18 50.88 8.22 3.16
C GLN A 18 50.02 7.28 4.00
N THR A 19 49.15 6.49 3.36
CA THR A 19 48.31 5.47 4.03
C THR A 19 49.11 4.21 4.37
N TYR A 20 50.14 3.91 3.58
CA TYR A 20 50.93 2.69 3.66
C TYR A 20 52.43 2.96 3.65
N CYS A 21 53.21 2.13 4.34
CA CYS A 21 54.66 2.08 4.13
C CYS A 21 54.98 1.40 2.79
N THR A 22 56.17 1.64 2.23
CA THR A 22 56.57 1.11 0.91
C THR A 22 56.39 -0.41 0.77
N GLY A 23 56.65 -1.19 1.83
CA GLY A 23 56.42 -2.63 1.83
C GLY A 23 54.94 -3.01 1.72
N CYS A 24 54.07 -2.39 2.52
CA CYS A 24 52.62 -2.63 2.46
C CYS A 24 51.97 -2.02 1.21
N TRP A 25 52.56 -0.96 0.63
CA TRP A 25 52.14 -0.43 -0.65
C TRP A 25 52.39 -1.47 -1.76
N ASN A 26 53.63 -1.91 -1.92
CA ASN A 26 54.03 -2.84 -2.98
C ASN A 26 53.38 -4.24 -2.89
N SER A 27 52.80 -4.62 -1.73
CA SER A 27 52.18 -5.93 -1.48
C SER A 27 50.66 -5.90 -1.23
N TRP A 28 50.04 -4.71 -1.18
CA TRP A 28 48.61 -4.55 -0.89
C TRP A 28 48.06 -3.26 -1.49
N GLY A 29 48.51 -2.09 -1.00
CA GLY A 29 47.96 -0.79 -1.40
C GLY A 29 48.10 -0.47 -2.89
N TYR A 30 49.06 -1.09 -3.58
CA TYR A 30 49.18 -1.00 -5.04
C TYR A 30 48.06 -1.76 -5.78
N PHE A 31 47.57 -2.87 -5.22
CA PHE A 31 46.63 -3.79 -5.85
C PHE A 31 45.16 -3.53 -5.49
N VAL A 32 44.88 -3.02 -4.28
CA VAL A 32 43.52 -2.93 -3.72
C VAL A 32 42.97 -1.50 -3.61
N ARG A 33 43.78 -0.48 -3.89
CA ARG A 33 43.34 0.92 -4.00
C ARG A 33 42.30 1.10 -5.13
N PRO A 34 41.60 2.24 -5.18
CA PRO A 34 40.81 2.64 -6.35
C PRO A 34 41.60 2.56 -7.67
N GLY A 35 40.97 2.00 -8.71
CA GLY A 35 41.59 1.65 -9.99
C GLY A 35 42.59 0.48 -9.89
N GLY A 36 42.55 -0.30 -8.81
CA GLY A 36 43.43 -1.43 -8.55
C GLY A 36 42.90 -2.74 -9.13
N LYS A 37 43.81 -3.65 -9.53
CA LYS A 37 43.42 -4.96 -10.11
C LYS A 37 42.50 -5.79 -9.19
N TYR A 38 42.60 -5.60 -7.88
CA TYR A 38 41.79 -6.26 -6.86
C TYR A 38 41.21 -5.21 -5.90
N GLU A 39 40.68 -4.12 -6.46
CA GLU A 39 40.08 -3.02 -5.72
C GLU A 39 39.11 -3.49 -4.62
N LEU A 40 39.19 -2.85 -3.46
CA LEU A 40 38.29 -3.04 -2.33
C LEU A 40 37.67 -1.70 -1.95
N SER A 41 36.41 -1.70 -1.53
CA SER A 41 35.82 -0.51 -0.92
C SER A 41 36.64 -0.07 0.31
N THR A 42 36.69 1.24 0.60
CA THR A 42 37.39 1.78 1.78
C THR A 42 36.96 1.08 3.07
N SER A 43 35.70 0.65 3.14
CA SER A 43 35.14 -0.07 4.29
C SER A 43 35.58 -1.54 4.36
N CYS A 44 35.69 -2.23 3.22
CA CYS A 44 36.27 -3.57 3.15
C CYS A 44 37.77 -3.54 3.45
N GLU A 45 38.51 -2.60 2.88
CA GLU A 45 39.95 -2.45 3.11
C GLU A 45 40.25 -2.21 4.60
N ALA A 46 39.47 -1.35 5.27
CA ALA A 46 39.57 -1.11 6.71
C ALA A 46 39.25 -2.36 7.54
N LEU A 47 38.22 -3.14 7.17
CA LEU A 47 37.88 -4.41 7.82
C LEU A 47 38.95 -5.48 7.60
N ALA A 48 39.45 -5.61 6.38
CA ALA A 48 40.47 -6.60 5.99
C ALA A 48 41.82 -6.33 6.67
N ASN A 49 42.22 -5.05 6.77
CA ASN A 49 43.37 -4.62 7.57
C ASN A 49 43.18 -4.96 9.06
N ARG A 50 42.01 -4.62 9.64
CA ARG A 50 41.71 -4.87 11.06
C ARG A 50 41.64 -6.36 11.43
N LEU A 51 41.11 -7.20 10.54
CA LEU A 51 40.96 -8.65 10.73
C LEU A 51 42.18 -9.44 10.21
N GLY A 52 43.25 -8.77 9.80
CA GLY A 52 44.53 -9.39 9.44
C GLY A 52 44.49 -10.26 8.19
N VAL A 53 43.59 -9.98 7.25
CA VAL A 53 43.46 -10.70 5.96
C VAL A 53 44.78 -10.64 5.21
N GLU A 54 45.26 -11.79 4.73
CA GLU A 54 46.45 -11.89 3.88
C GLU A 54 46.09 -11.67 2.40
N PHE A 55 47.07 -11.18 1.64
CA PHE A 55 46.98 -11.10 0.18
C PHE A 55 48.14 -11.90 -0.38
N ASN A 56 47.82 -13.02 -1.03
CA ASN A 56 48.81 -13.92 -1.61
C ASN A 56 48.81 -13.72 -3.13
N TYR A 57 49.79 -12.97 -3.64
CA TYR A 57 49.93 -12.73 -5.06
C TYR A 57 50.59 -13.93 -5.75
N ASP A 58 49.77 -14.89 -6.18
CA ASP A 58 50.17 -16.01 -7.02
C ASP A 58 49.81 -15.71 -8.49
N PRO A 59 50.80 -15.53 -9.40
CA PRO A 59 50.54 -15.28 -10.83
C PRO A 59 49.75 -16.37 -11.55
N GLY A 60 49.72 -17.60 -11.01
CA GLY A 60 48.97 -18.75 -11.49
C GLY A 60 47.55 -18.87 -10.91
N ARG A 61 47.29 -18.38 -9.69
CA ARG A 61 45.95 -18.43 -9.03
C ARG A 61 45.24 -17.08 -9.07
N ARG A 62 44.98 -16.60 -10.28
CA ARG A 62 44.63 -15.20 -10.57
C ARG A 62 43.34 -14.66 -9.93
N SER A 63 42.38 -15.51 -9.56
CA SER A 63 41.01 -15.07 -9.21
C SER A 63 40.79 -14.77 -7.72
N ASN A 64 41.49 -15.47 -6.82
CA ASN A 64 41.20 -15.44 -5.37
C ASN A 64 42.49 -15.14 -4.56
N PRO A 65 42.92 -13.88 -4.42
CA PRO A 65 44.17 -13.54 -3.73
C PRO A 65 44.01 -13.31 -2.22
N PHE A 66 42.79 -13.13 -1.70
CA PHE A 66 42.55 -12.73 -0.31
C PHE A 66 42.33 -13.92 0.60
N LYS A 67 43.19 -14.13 1.61
CA LYS A 67 43.06 -15.22 2.58
C LYS A 67 42.66 -14.69 3.96
N CYS A 68 41.48 -15.07 4.44
CA CYS A 68 41.01 -14.68 5.77
C CYS A 68 41.73 -15.49 6.85
N LYS A 69 42.48 -14.84 7.77
CA LYS A 69 43.19 -15.57 8.84
C LYS A 69 42.26 -16.30 9.82
N LEU A 70 41.05 -15.78 10.03
CA LEU A 70 40.13 -16.30 11.05
C LEU A 70 39.45 -17.61 10.67
N CYS A 71 39.28 -17.89 9.37
CA CYS A 71 38.74 -19.15 8.88
C CYS A 71 39.62 -19.87 7.84
N GLN A 72 40.80 -19.33 7.53
CA GLN A 72 41.80 -19.81 6.55
C GLN A 72 41.33 -19.91 5.08
N ASN A 73 40.05 -19.63 4.80
CA ASN A 73 39.47 -19.62 3.45
C ASN A 73 39.99 -18.48 2.58
N ILE A 74 39.84 -18.64 1.25
CA ILE A 74 40.37 -17.74 0.22
C ILE A 74 39.24 -17.19 -0.65
N PHE A 75 39.30 -15.89 -0.98
CA PHE A 75 38.24 -15.10 -1.61
C PHE A 75 38.78 -14.21 -2.75
N ASN A 76 37.89 -13.80 -3.66
CA ASN A 76 38.08 -12.68 -4.59
C ASN A 76 37.79 -11.34 -3.89
N SER A 77 37.80 -10.20 -4.61
CA SER A 77 37.47 -8.88 -4.04
C SER A 77 35.98 -8.75 -3.67
N GLY A 78 35.07 -9.11 -4.57
CA GLY A 78 33.62 -8.90 -4.40
C GLY A 78 33.01 -9.67 -3.21
N ASN A 79 33.34 -10.95 -3.06
CA ASN A 79 32.78 -11.81 -2.00
C ASN A 79 33.50 -11.66 -0.64
N LEU A 80 34.65 -10.96 -0.59
CA LEU A 80 35.39 -10.75 0.67
C LEU A 80 34.62 -9.84 1.65
N GLU A 81 34.00 -8.76 1.15
CA GLU A 81 33.37 -7.76 2.00
C GLU A 81 32.17 -8.34 2.78
N GLU A 82 31.32 -9.09 2.09
CA GLU A 82 30.23 -9.86 2.70
C GLU A 82 30.75 -10.89 3.71
N HIS A 83 31.76 -11.69 3.33
CA HIS A 83 32.34 -12.71 4.20
C HIS A 83 32.84 -12.12 5.54
N LEU A 84 33.57 -11.00 5.49
CA LEU A 84 34.11 -10.35 6.68
C LEU A 84 33.00 -9.77 7.56
N ARG A 85 31.95 -9.16 6.97
CA ARG A 85 30.79 -8.66 7.73
C ARG A 85 29.97 -9.79 8.33
N VAL A 86 29.44 -10.70 7.51
CA VAL A 86 28.47 -11.72 7.96
C VAL A 86 29.12 -12.74 8.89
N ARG A 87 30.31 -13.25 8.56
CA ARG A 87 30.92 -14.37 9.28
C ARG A 87 31.90 -13.96 10.39
N HIS A 88 32.47 -12.76 10.33
CA HIS A 88 33.50 -12.32 11.27
C HIS A 88 33.19 -11.04 12.07
N ALA A 89 32.00 -10.45 11.95
CA ALA A 89 31.54 -9.39 12.87
C ALA A 89 31.54 -9.82 14.35
N ALA A 90 31.38 -11.12 14.65
CA ALA A 90 31.51 -11.64 16.01
C ALA A 90 32.94 -11.48 16.58
N SER A 91 33.97 -11.58 15.75
CA SER A 91 35.38 -11.42 16.14
C SER A 91 35.77 -9.96 16.42
N LEU A 92 34.91 -8.98 16.09
CA LEU A 92 35.11 -7.57 16.42
C LEU A 92 34.75 -7.21 17.87
N ARG A 93 34.11 -8.12 18.63
CA ARG A 93 33.59 -7.85 19.98
C ARG A 93 34.66 -7.86 21.10
N GLY A 94 35.95 -7.95 20.76
CA GLY A 94 37.04 -8.17 21.73
C GLY A 94 37.51 -6.93 22.49
N HIS A 95 37.37 -5.73 21.92
CA HIS A 95 37.63 -4.44 22.59
C HIS A 95 36.46 -3.51 22.23
N GLN A 96 35.84 -2.86 23.22
CA GLN A 96 34.72 -1.96 22.96
C GLN A 96 35.19 -0.73 22.16
N PRO A 97 34.58 -0.44 20.99
CA PRO A 97 34.49 0.94 20.54
C PRO A 97 33.44 1.63 21.42
N ALA A 98 33.89 2.53 22.29
CA ALA A 98 32.98 3.52 22.86
C ALA A 98 32.44 4.39 21.70
N ASP A 99 31.14 4.69 21.76
CA ASP A 99 30.47 5.77 21.04
C ASP A 99 30.65 5.84 19.52
N ILE A 100 30.07 4.86 18.81
CA ILE A 100 29.10 5.21 17.75
C ILE A 100 27.83 4.38 17.96
N ALA A 101 26.96 4.84 18.85
CA ALA A 101 25.54 4.48 18.76
C ALA A 101 24.96 5.07 17.47
N THR A 102 23.99 4.40 16.85
CA THR A 102 23.10 5.09 15.91
C THR A 102 22.46 6.26 16.64
N PRO A 103 22.56 7.52 16.14
CA PRO A 103 22.00 8.66 16.85
C PRO A 103 20.51 8.44 17.16
N PRO A 104 20.00 8.86 18.33
CA PRO A 104 18.58 8.81 18.65
C PRO A 104 17.76 9.86 17.86
N TYR A 105 18.36 10.45 16.83
CA TYR A 105 17.80 11.48 15.97
C TYR A 105 17.81 11.01 14.52
N LEU A 106 16.70 11.22 13.81
CA LEU A 106 16.70 11.22 12.35
C LEU A 106 17.27 12.56 11.88
N LEU A 107 18.16 12.51 10.88
CA LEU A 107 18.57 13.72 10.16
C LEU A 107 17.47 14.10 9.17
N VAL A 108 16.80 15.20 9.47
CA VAL A 108 15.68 15.75 8.70
C VAL A 108 16.15 16.99 7.98
N LEU A 109 15.93 17.06 6.67
CA LEU A 109 16.18 18.27 5.88
C LEU A 109 14.86 18.98 5.61
N HIS A 110 14.80 20.28 5.82
CA HIS A 110 13.70 21.13 5.35
C HIS A 110 14.21 22.00 4.21
N VAL A 111 13.62 21.83 3.03
CA VAL A 111 13.93 22.60 1.82
C VAL A 111 12.88 23.70 1.69
N SER A 112 13.33 24.96 1.69
CA SER A 112 12.45 26.16 1.69
C SER A 112 11.70 26.41 0.38
N GLY A 113 12.11 25.77 -0.71
CA GLY A 113 11.56 25.97 -2.05
C GLY A 113 12.38 26.97 -2.89
N ALA A 114 12.04 27.05 -4.18
CA ALA A 114 12.76 27.84 -5.19
C ALA A 114 12.05 29.16 -5.56
N THR A 115 12.75 30.01 -6.31
CA THR A 115 12.22 31.20 -6.99
C THR A 115 11.32 30.84 -8.17
N ASP A 116 11.59 29.75 -8.89
CA ASP A 116 10.63 29.19 -9.84
C ASP A 116 9.47 28.54 -9.09
N ALA A 117 8.26 29.09 -9.23
CA ALA A 117 7.08 28.66 -8.49
C ALA A 117 6.53 27.27 -8.91
N SER A 118 7.04 26.68 -10.00
CA SER A 118 6.71 25.33 -10.46
C SER A 118 7.66 24.31 -9.83
N VAL A 119 8.97 24.54 -9.96
CA VAL A 119 10.00 23.71 -9.34
C VAL A 119 9.91 23.78 -7.81
N SER A 120 9.61 24.96 -7.26
CA SER A 120 9.42 25.16 -5.81
C SER A 120 8.34 24.23 -5.23
N LYS A 121 7.18 24.09 -5.87
CA LYS A 121 6.12 23.15 -5.42
C LYS A 121 6.59 21.70 -5.41
N ILE A 122 7.48 21.33 -6.34
CA ILE A 122 8.04 19.99 -6.44
C ILE A 122 9.06 19.76 -5.32
N ILE A 123 10.04 20.65 -5.12
CA ILE A 123 11.18 20.40 -4.21
C ILE A 123 11.05 21.00 -2.80
N GLN A 124 10.10 21.90 -2.53
CA GLN A 124 9.82 22.41 -1.19
C GLN A 124 9.23 21.29 -0.31
N GLY A 125 9.77 21.11 0.90
CA GLY A 125 9.24 20.17 1.89
C GLY A 125 10.29 19.53 2.78
N THR A 126 9.87 18.48 3.49
CA THR A 126 10.70 17.74 4.45
C THR A 126 11.26 16.48 3.79
N TYR A 127 12.54 16.18 4.01
CA TYR A 127 13.24 15.01 3.48
C TYR A 127 13.92 14.22 4.60
N THR A 128 13.99 12.89 4.43
CA THR A 128 14.67 11.96 5.34
C THR A 128 15.62 11.06 4.59
N THR A 129 16.72 10.64 5.22
CA THR A 129 17.66 9.66 4.64
C THR A 129 16.98 8.35 4.27
N SER A 130 17.10 7.88 3.02
CA SER A 130 16.55 6.60 2.56
C SER A 130 17.61 5.53 2.33
N GLU A 131 18.61 5.83 1.49
CA GLU A 131 19.66 4.90 1.07
C GLU A 131 21.03 5.59 0.95
N TRP A 132 22.05 4.92 0.40
CA TRP A 132 23.40 5.45 0.23
C TRP A 132 23.87 5.29 -1.22
N HIS A 133 24.45 6.36 -1.78
CA HIS A 133 24.88 6.45 -3.17
C HIS A 133 26.26 7.11 -3.25
N HIS A 134 27.19 6.55 -4.03
CA HIS A 134 28.62 6.93 -4.07
C HIS A 134 29.27 7.19 -2.69
N GLY A 135 28.86 6.45 -1.65
CA GLY A 135 29.38 6.59 -0.30
C GLY A 135 28.83 7.79 0.50
N LYS A 136 27.85 8.53 -0.01
CA LYS A 136 27.10 9.57 0.71
C LYS A 136 25.63 9.16 0.90
N PRO A 137 24.89 9.72 1.89
CA PRO A 137 23.47 9.44 2.06
C PRO A 137 22.62 10.10 0.97
N VAL A 138 21.55 9.40 0.56
CA VAL A 138 20.46 9.91 -0.26
C VAL A 138 19.31 10.31 0.65
N TYR A 139 18.68 11.44 0.36
CA TYR A 139 17.51 11.94 1.09
C TYR A 139 16.29 11.91 0.17
N ARG A 140 15.16 11.45 0.68
CA ARG A 140 13.90 11.30 -0.07
C ARG A 140 12.82 12.16 0.56
N LYS A 141 12.04 12.86 -0.27
CA LYS A 141 10.94 13.72 0.19
C LYS A 141 9.86 12.91 0.92
N VAL A 142 9.38 13.42 2.04
CA VAL A 142 8.28 12.85 2.82
C VAL A 142 6.97 13.48 2.35
N CYS A 143 6.22 12.75 1.51
CA CYS A 143 4.90 13.19 1.05
C CYS A 143 3.82 12.89 2.11
N GLN A 144 2.97 13.89 2.40
CA GLN A 144 1.77 13.71 3.23
C GLN A 144 0.52 13.54 2.37
N ASP A 145 0.44 14.27 1.25
CA ASP A 145 -0.61 14.15 0.23
C ASP A 145 0.01 13.87 -1.14
N ALA A 146 -0.67 13.04 -1.94
CA ALA A 146 -0.31 12.55 -3.29
C ALA A 146 1.02 11.75 -3.40
N PRO A 147 0.99 10.44 -3.75
CA PRO A 147 2.18 9.59 -3.86
C PRO A 147 2.87 9.62 -5.25
N SER A 148 2.52 10.57 -6.13
CA SER A 148 2.86 10.53 -7.56
C SER A 148 4.11 11.32 -7.97
N ILE A 149 4.76 12.04 -7.06
CA ILE A 149 5.97 12.83 -7.35
C ILE A 149 7.04 12.49 -6.31
N THR A 150 8.00 11.65 -6.69
CA THR A 150 9.23 11.43 -5.92
C THR A 150 10.15 12.62 -6.11
N VAL A 151 10.87 13.01 -5.06
CA VAL A 151 12.05 13.88 -5.17
C VAL A 151 13.15 13.34 -4.27
N LEU A 152 14.37 13.24 -4.82
CA LEU A 152 15.59 12.82 -4.14
C LEU A 152 16.58 13.99 -4.03
N ILE A 153 17.47 13.91 -3.05
CA ILE A 153 18.70 14.70 -2.94
C ILE A 153 19.86 13.72 -2.74
N TYR A 154 20.84 13.74 -3.63
CA TYR A 154 21.92 12.75 -3.67
C TYR A 154 23.21 13.34 -4.23
N TYR A 155 24.31 12.58 -4.12
CA TYR A 155 25.61 12.92 -4.70
C TYR A 155 25.91 12.03 -5.90
N TRP A 156 26.67 12.57 -6.85
CA TRP A 156 27.28 11.87 -7.98
C TRP A 156 28.79 12.07 -7.94
N ASP A 157 29.59 11.01 -8.13
CA ASP A 157 31.06 11.06 -8.00
C ASP A 157 31.83 11.32 -9.30
N GLY A 158 31.14 11.76 -10.35
CA GLY A 158 31.75 12.22 -11.61
C GLY A 158 32.50 11.13 -12.39
N ARG A 159 32.28 9.85 -12.07
CA ARG A 159 32.98 8.70 -12.67
C ARG A 159 32.79 8.58 -14.18
N ASP A 160 31.63 9.00 -14.70
CA ASP A 160 31.27 8.89 -16.11
C ASP A 160 31.71 10.17 -16.85
N ASN A 161 31.31 11.34 -16.36
CA ASN A 161 31.91 12.63 -16.72
C ASN A 161 32.25 13.45 -15.47
N ALA A 162 33.45 14.04 -15.45
CA ALA A 162 33.92 14.89 -14.34
C ALA A 162 33.22 16.27 -14.26
N TRP A 163 32.25 16.55 -15.14
CA TRP A 163 31.38 17.72 -15.05
C TRP A 163 30.08 17.45 -14.29
N ASP A 164 29.78 16.17 -14.02
CA ASP A 164 28.57 15.76 -13.31
C ASP A 164 28.82 15.53 -11.80
N GLU A 165 30.04 15.78 -11.31
CA GLU A 165 30.39 15.60 -9.89
C GLU A 165 29.76 16.69 -9.01
N GLY A 166 28.89 16.29 -8.08
CA GLY A 166 28.23 17.22 -7.17
C GLY A 166 26.95 16.67 -6.56
N TRP A 167 26.14 17.58 -6.02
CA TRP A 167 24.84 17.25 -5.43
C TRP A 167 23.68 17.64 -6.36
N TRP A 168 22.65 16.81 -6.37
CA TRP A 168 21.56 16.86 -7.34
C TRP A 168 20.18 16.71 -6.67
N PHE A 169 19.20 17.49 -7.13
CA PHE A 169 17.77 17.22 -6.95
C PHE A 169 17.19 16.60 -8.21
N SER A 170 16.48 15.48 -8.08
CA SER A 170 15.89 14.73 -9.21
C SER A 170 14.64 13.95 -8.79
N PRO A 171 13.85 13.38 -9.73
CA PRO A 171 12.82 12.39 -9.39
C PRO A 171 13.41 11.02 -9.00
N GLU A 172 14.55 10.64 -9.59
CA GLU A 172 15.23 9.35 -9.41
C GLU A 172 16.76 9.48 -9.57
N LEU A 173 17.53 8.49 -9.12
CA LEU A 173 19.00 8.53 -9.16
C LEU A 173 19.48 8.45 -10.62
N GLY A 174 20.31 9.41 -11.06
CA GLY A 174 20.84 9.46 -12.43
C GLY A 174 19.85 9.95 -13.50
N ALA A 175 18.73 10.57 -13.12
CA ALA A 175 17.71 11.03 -14.06
C ALA A 175 18.19 12.15 -15.00
N ASP A 176 17.89 12.04 -16.31
CA ASP A 176 18.07 13.11 -17.30
C ASP A 176 17.38 14.43 -16.90
N ALA A 177 16.26 14.34 -16.20
CA ALA A 177 15.42 15.46 -15.79
C ALA A 177 15.68 15.87 -14.33
N VAL A 178 16.65 16.75 -14.13
CA VAL A 178 17.04 17.30 -12.82
C VAL A 178 16.31 18.61 -12.48
N TYR A 179 16.06 18.85 -11.19
CA TYR A 179 15.41 20.06 -10.69
C TYR A 179 16.41 21.14 -10.25
N ALA A 180 17.53 20.73 -9.64
CA ALA A 180 18.60 21.62 -9.21
C ALA A 180 19.94 20.87 -9.05
N TYR A 181 21.06 21.61 -9.14
CA TYR A 181 22.43 21.10 -9.02
C TYR A 181 23.30 22.01 -8.14
N ASN A 182 24.36 21.45 -7.55
CA ASN A 182 25.37 22.16 -6.79
C ASN A 182 26.74 21.45 -6.88
N GLU A 183 27.76 22.17 -7.36
CA GLU A 183 29.13 21.69 -7.64
C GLU A 183 30.00 21.38 -6.39
N ALA A 184 29.41 21.32 -5.18
CA ALA A 184 30.15 21.15 -3.94
C ALA A 184 30.68 19.71 -3.71
N THR A 185 31.85 19.42 -4.26
CA THR A 185 32.58 18.13 -4.12
C THR A 185 33.22 17.91 -2.74
N ASN A 186 33.47 18.99 -1.99
CA ASN A 186 34.38 18.98 -0.83
C ASN A 186 33.85 18.25 0.41
N GLY A 187 34.21 16.96 0.54
CA GLY A 187 34.50 16.26 1.80
C GLY A 187 33.36 16.00 2.81
N SER A 188 32.22 16.69 2.67
CA SER A 188 31.03 16.51 3.51
C SER A 188 30.23 15.26 3.10
N ASN A 189 29.55 14.64 4.06
CA ASN A 189 28.52 13.64 3.83
C ASN A 189 27.10 14.25 3.82
N LEU A 190 27.01 15.59 3.80
CA LEU A 190 25.76 16.36 3.91
C LEU A 190 25.63 17.29 2.70
N PRO A 191 24.43 17.49 2.14
CA PRO A 191 24.20 18.39 1.02
C PRO A 191 24.45 19.86 1.41
N PRO A 192 24.82 20.72 0.46
CA PRO A 192 25.03 22.16 0.71
C PRO A 192 23.76 22.87 1.17
N ALA A 193 23.91 23.80 2.12
CA ALA A 193 22.80 24.61 2.62
C ALA A 193 22.28 25.63 1.60
N SER A 194 23.12 26.08 0.67
CA SER A 194 22.88 27.08 -0.39
C SER A 194 23.88 26.85 -1.55
N GLY A 195 23.90 27.72 -2.58
CA GLY A 195 24.75 27.58 -3.78
C GLY A 195 24.12 26.78 -4.91
N TRP A 196 22.80 26.57 -4.88
CA TRP A 196 22.10 25.69 -5.82
C TRP A 196 21.66 26.44 -7.09
N VAL A 197 21.97 25.85 -8.25
CA VAL A 197 21.44 26.26 -9.56
C VAL A 197 20.12 25.54 -9.79
N VAL A 198 19.03 26.28 -10.01
CA VAL A 198 17.71 25.68 -10.28
C VAL A 198 17.48 25.63 -11.79
N PHE A 199 17.12 24.45 -12.30
CA PHE A 199 16.86 24.22 -13.73
C PHE A 199 15.45 24.65 -14.13
N SER A 200 15.11 25.92 -13.88
CA SER A 200 14.17 26.63 -14.73
C SER A 200 14.89 27.09 -16.01
N SER A 201 14.14 27.49 -17.03
CA SER A 201 14.58 27.67 -18.43
C SER A 201 15.54 28.85 -18.69
N ALA A 202 16.29 29.32 -17.68
CA ALA A 202 17.33 30.34 -17.79
C ALA A 202 18.60 30.05 -16.96
N GLY A 203 18.67 28.98 -16.15
CA GLY A 203 19.89 28.52 -15.47
C GLY A 203 20.53 29.55 -14.51
N VAL A 204 19.83 29.91 -13.44
CA VAL A 204 20.27 30.95 -12.48
C VAL A 204 20.48 30.34 -11.08
N VAL A 205 21.50 30.83 -10.35
CA VAL A 205 21.76 30.48 -8.94
C VAL A 205 20.68 31.09 -8.04
N ASP A 206 20.08 30.30 -7.15
CA ASP A 206 18.85 30.68 -6.40
C ASP A 206 19.07 30.83 -4.88
N ASP A 207 20.22 31.37 -4.47
CA ASP A 207 20.66 31.50 -3.07
C ASP A 207 19.64 32.21 -2.16
N ASN A 208 18.89 33.16 -2.71
CA ASN A 208 17.90 33.95 -1.97
C ASN A 208 16.62 33.18 -1.62
N LYS A 209 16.40 31.96 -2.15
CA LYS A 209 15.23 31.14 -1.78
C LYS A 209 15.54 29.67 -1.54
N LEU A 210 16.33 28.98 -2.39
CA LEU A 210 16.57 27.55 -2.19
C LEU A 210 17.63 27.30 -1.13
N ASN A 211 17.17 27.09 0.11
CA ASN A 211 18.01 26.79 1.26
C ASN A 211 17.61 25.43 1.86
N ILE A 212 18.60 24.69 2.35
CA ILE A 212 18.43 23.40 3.03
C ILE A 212 18.78 23.59 4.52
N LEU A 213 17.77 23.53 5.38
CA LEU A 213 17.94 23.59 6.83
C LEU A 213 17.97 22.17 7.42
N MET A 214 19.02 21.86 8.19
CA MET A 214 19.21 20.57 8.83
C MET A 214 18.69 20.57 10.27
N ASN A 215 17.73 19.70 10.56
CA ASN A 215 17.20 19.43 11.90
C ASN A 215 17.53 18.00 12.35
N LEU A 216 17.67 17.82 13.66
CA LEU A 216 17.86 16.51 14.30
C LEU A 216 16.61 16.18 15.14
N GLU A 217 15.66 15.45 14.54
CA GLU A 217 14.40 15.12 15.20
C GLU A 217 14.51 13.80 15.98
N PRO A 218 14.07 13.73 17.25
CA PRO A 218 14.16 12.50 18.05
C PRO A 218 13.28 11.39 17.45
N LYS A 219 13.88 10.21 17.30
CA LYS A 219 13.27 9.06 16.64
C LYS A 219 12.10 8.51 17.48
N LYS A 220 10.87 8.64 16.98
CA LYS A 220 9.68 8.07 17.63
C LYS A 220 9.64 6.55 17.44
N ASP A 221 10.22 5.81 18.38
CA ASP A 221 10.21 4.34 18.35
C ASP A 221 8.80 3.77 18.49
N ARG A 222 8.32 3.11 17.44
CA ARG A 222 7.27 2.09 17.56
C ARG A 222 7.91 0.78 18.04
N HIS A 223 8.24 0.71 19.33
CA HIS A 223 8.70 -0.55 19.93
C HIS A 223 7.51 -1.45 20.32
N PRO A 224 7.58 -2.76 20.04
CA PRO A 224 6.59 -3.72 20.53
C PRO A 224 6.76 -3.93 22.03
N VAL A 225 5.66 -3.90 22.78
CA VAL A 225 5.69 -4.15 24.24
C VAL A 225 5.94 -5.64 24.49
N GLY A 226 7.14 -5.96 24.97
CA GLY A 226 7.50 -7.31 25.42
C GLY A 226 6.74 -7.73 26.68
N ARG A 227 6.48 -9.03 26.83
CA ARG A 227 5.77 -9.60 28.00
C ARG A 227 6.53 -9.37 29.32
N PRO A 228 5.88 -8.84 30.37
CA PRO A 228 6.29 -9.06 31.75
C PRO A 228 6.05 -10.51 32.22
N SER A 229 6.68 -10.88 33.33
CA SER A 229 6.65 -12.24 33.89
C SER A 229 5.34 -12.57 34.62
N HIS A 230 4.87 -13.83 34.49
CA HIS A 230 4.11 -14.53 35.54
C HIS A 230 5.03 -14.72 36.76
N ASN A 231 4.62 -14.80 38.03
CA ASN A 231 3.34 -14.90 38.76
C ASN A 231 3.65 -14.45 40.23
N PRO A 232 2.70 -14.44 41.19
CA PRO A 232 1.23 -14.34 41.13
C PRO A 232 0.71 -13.11 41.92
N VAL A 233 -0.62 -12.94 42.02
CA VAL A 233 -1.41 -12.63 43.24
C VAL A 233 -2.85 -12.24 42.84
N ASP A 234 -3.82 -12.74 43.61
CA ASP A 234 -5.25 -12.42 43.72
C ASP A 234 -6.17 -12.31 42.47
N LYS A 235 -7.36 -12.90 42.63
CA LYS A 235 -8.46 -12.85 41.67
C LYS A 235 -9.20 -11.51 41.74
N PRO A 236 -9.59 -10.91 40.60
CA PRO A 236 -10.79 -10.09 40.54
C PRO A 236 -12.02 -10.96 40.87
N LEU A 237 -12.98 -10.40 41.62
CA LEU A 237 -14.23 -11.08 41.96
C LEU A 237 -15.18 -11.17 40.75
N SER A 238 -16.23 -11.99 40.90
CA SER A 238 -17.32 -12.08 39.93
C SER A 238 -17.99 -10.72 39.74
N ALA A 239 -18.29 -10.35 38.49
CA ALA A 239 -19.09 -9.15 38.17
C ALA A 239 -20.61 -9.41 38.31
N TYR A 240 -20.98 -10.12 39.36
CA TYR A 240 -22.34 -10.26 39.88
C TYR A 240 -22.28 -9.92 41.37
N ASP A 241 -23.32 -9.23 41.84
CA ASP A 241 -23.44 -8.52 43.12
C ASP A 241 -22.70 -7.17 43.20
N VAL A 242 -23.39 -6.21 43.86
CA VAL A 242 -23.00 -4.81 44.17
C VAL A 242 -23.09 -3.80 43.01
N VAL A 243 -24.13 -2.95 42.92
CA VAL A 243 -25.52 -3.11 43.40
C VAL A 243 -26.49 -2.80 42.20
N GLU A 244 -27.20 -1.69 41.97
CA GLU A 244 -27.73 -0.58 42.81
C GLU A 244 -29.01 0.03 42.18
N GLN A 245 -29.73 0.83 42.97
CA GLN A 245 -30.81 1.74 42.57
C GLN A 245 -30.30 2.87 41.65
N VAL A 246 -31.18 3.39 40.77
CA VAL A 246 -30.86 4.62 39.99
C VAL A 246 -31.18 5.84 40.85
N GLU A 247 -30.29 6.13 41.80
CA GLU A 247 -30.36 7.37 42.58
C GLU A 247 -30.16 8.60 41.66
N PRO A 248 -30.86 9.72 41.93
CA PRO A 248 -30.56 10.99 41.27
C PRO A 248 -29.13 11.45 41.58
N ILE A 249 -28.38 11.79 40.53
CA ILE A 249 -26.97 12.19 40.63
C ILE A 249 -26.86 13.70 40.89
N VAL A 250 -27.91 14.46 40.53
CA VAL A 250 -27.99 15.90 40.70
C VAL A 250 -29.39 16.27 41.21
N TYR A 251 -29.45 17.12 42.24
CA TYR A 251 -30.67 17.69 42.80
C TYR A 251 -30.63 19.21 42.62
N VAL A 252 -31.78 19.80 42.33
CA VAL A 252 -31.92 21.23 41.97
C VAL A 252 -33.02 21.83 42.84
N SER A 253 -32.66 22.69 43.80
CA SER A 253 -33.57 23.30 44.79
C SER A 253 -33.26 24.79 45.08
N GLY A 254 -34.20 25.49 45.73
CA GLY A 254 -34.08 26.88 46.22
C GLY A 254 -33.91 27.97 45.14
N PHE A 255 -34.93 28.80 44.87
CA PHE A 255 -34.83 29.85 43.84
C PHE A 255 -35.57 31.13 44.22
N CYS A 256 -35.23 32.26 43.60
CA CYS A 256 -35.98 33.51 43.67
C CYS A 256 -37.19 33.55 42.71
N SER A 257 -37.11 32.92 41.54
CA SER A 257 -38.15 33.05 40.49
C SER A 257 -39.19 31.93 40.53
N ALA A 258 -40.39 32.23 41.04
CA ALA A 258 -41.48 31.26 41.14
C ALA A 258 -41.93 30.67 39.79
N ALA A 259 -41.84 31.44 38.70
CA ALA A 259 -42.30 31.05 37.37
C ALA A 259 -41.40 29.99 36.68
N VAL A 260 -40.11 29.96 37.02
CA VAL A 260 -39.14 28.98 36.48
C VAL A 260 -38.91 27.82 37.47
N SER A 261 -39.08 28.09 38.77
CA SER A 261 -38.90 27.13 39.88
C SER A 261 -39.62 25.80 39.65
N CYS A 262 -40.91 25.79 39.31
CA CYS A 262 -41.67 24.55 39.09
C CYS A 262 -41.14 23.71 37.90
N THR A 263 -40.60 24.37 36.87
CA THR A 263 -40.02 23.71 35.70
C THR A 263 -38.70 23.04 36.05
N ILE A 264 -37.74 23.77 36.65
CA ILE A 264 -36.37 23.25 36.85
C ILE A 264 -36.13 22.55 38.19
N ARG A 265 -36.92 22.80 39.25
CA ARG A 265 -36.79 22.10 40.56
C ARG A 265 -36.95 20.60 40.38
N GLY A 266 -36.10 19.81 41.05
CA GLY A 266 -36.27 18.37 41.14
C GLY A 266 -34.99 17.55 41.06
N ALA A 267 -35.17 16.26 40.80
CA ALA A 267 -34.13 15.25 40.75
C ALA A 267 -33.72 14.94 39.30
N TYR A 268 -32.43 14.80 39.02
CA TYR A 268 -31.86 14.61 37.70
C TYR A 268 -30.91 13.41 37.63
N ILE A 269 -30.96 12.68 36.52
CA ILE A 269 -30.09 11.54 36.22
C ILE A 269 -29.18 11.85 35.03
N LEU A 270 -27.99 11.24 34.99
CA LEU A 270 -27.11 11.28 33.81
C LEU A 270 -27.81 10.54 32.65
N SER A 271 -28.06 11.23 31.54
CA SER A 271 -28.89 10.73 30.43
C SER A 271 -28.14 10.61 29.10
N ALA A 272 -27.09 11.40 28.87
CA ALA A 272 -26.30 11.37 27.64
C ALA A 272 -24.94 12.07 27.86
N TRP A 273 -24.15 12.19 26.79
CA TRP A 273 -22.94 13.02 26.73
C TRP A 273 -23.00 13.90 25.47
N ASN A 274 -22.65 15.18 25.59
CA ASN A 274 -22.57 16.13 24.48
C ASN A 274 -21.18 16.77 24.44
N HIS A 275 -20.51 16.77 23.29
CA HIS A 275 -19.14 17.31 23.11
C HIS A 275 -18.13 16.92 24.22
N GLY A 276 -18.22 15.69 24.74
CA GLY A 276 -17.34 15.18 25.81
C GLY A 276 -17.69 15.62 27.23
N LYS A 277 -18.85 16.26 27.44
CA LYS A 277 -19.37 16.68 28.75
C LYS A 277 -20.70 15.95 29.04
N PRO A 278 -21.06 15.70 30.32
CA PRO A 278 -22.30 14.99 30.66
C PRO A 278 -23.56 15.82 30.33
N VAL A 279 -24.66 15.13 30.05
CA VAL A 279 -26.01 15.71 29.91
C VAL A 279 -26.94 15.04 30.89
N TYR A 280 -27.58 15.82 31.76
CA TYR A 280 -28.51 15.33 32.77
C TYR A 280 -29.97 15.57 32.33
N ARG A 281 -30.89 14.71 32.74
CA ARG A 281 -32.33 14.82 32.45
C ARG A 281 -33.13 14.79 33.76
N LYS A 282 -34.11 15.69 33.90
CA LYS A 282 -35.06 15.68 35.02
C LYS A 282 -35.86 14.39 35.03
N LEU A 283 -36.00 13.76 36.19
CA LEU A 283 -36.95 12.66 36.39
C LEU A 283 -38.37 13.22 36.30
N GLN A 284 -39.11 12.79 35.28
CA GLN A 284 -40.54 13.09 35.15
C GLN A 284 -41.30 12.31 36.23
N GLN A 285 -42.15 13.00 36.99
CA GLN A 285 -43.06 12.39 37.95
C GLN A 285 -44.37 11.98 37.26
N GLN A 286 -44.73 12.66 36.16
CA GLN A 286 -45.94 12.41 35.37
C GLN A 286 -45.66 12.53 33.87
N ALA A 287 -46.45 11.83 33.04
CA ALA A 287 -46.29 11.83 31.58
C ALA A 287 -46.59 13.18 30.89
N SER A 288 -47.12 14.16 31.64
CA SER A 288 -47.36 15.54 31.22
C SER A 288 -46.20 16.50 31.54
N ASP A 289 -45.18 16.06 32.27
CA ASP A 289 -44.09 16.94 32.72
C ASP A 289 -43.21 17.36 31.55
N SER A 290 -42.93 18.66 31.43
CA SER A 290 -42.00 19.18 30.43
C SER A 290 -40.61 18.53 30.58
N THR A 291 -40.04 18.05 29.47
CA THR A 291 -38.65 17.60 29.45
C THR A 291 -37.73 18.76 29.85
N VAL A 292 -36.84 18.51 30.82
CA VAL A 292 -35.78 19.45 31.19
C VAL A 292 -34.44 18.74 31.16
N LEU A 293 -33.51 19.29 30.38
CA LEU A 293 -32.13 18.84 30.26
C LEU A 293 -31.18 19.87 30.86
N ILE A 294 -30.11 19.40 31.51
CA ILE A 294 -28.95 20.20 31.87
C ILE A 294 -27.80 19.78 30.94
N TYR A 295 -27.33 20.70 30.09
CA TYR A 295 -26.35 20.40 29.04
C TYR A 295 -25.39 21.56 28.79
N TYR A 296 -24.21 21.26 28.24
CA TYR A 296 -23.30 22.27 27.71
C TYR A 296 -23.62 22.57 26.24
N TRP A 297 -23.53 23.85 25.87
CA TRP A 297 -23.67 24.35 24.51
C TRP A 297 -22.48 25.23 24.12
N GLY A 298 -22.01 25.06 22.88
CA GLY A 298 -20.99 25.88 22.26
C GLY A 298 -21.05 25.80 20.73
N LYS A 299 -20.50 26.79 20.04
CA LYS A 299 -20.43 26.84 18.57
C LYS A 299 -19.07 27.41 18.15
N PRO A 300 -18.27 26.70 17.34
CA PRO A 300 -16.95 27.18 16.91
C PRO A 300 -16.98 28.59 16.33
N GLY A 301 -16.33 29.53 17.04
CA GLY A 301 -16.22 30.94 16.65
C GLY A 301 -17.24 31.91 17.28
N ALA A 302 -18.21 31.43 18.07
CA ALA A 302 -19.12 32.29 18.83
C ALA A 302 -18.52 32.64 20.20
N VAL A 303 -17.94 33.84 20.34
CA VAL A 303 -17.23 34.27 21.56
C VAL A 303 -18.17 34.58 22.74
N CYS A 304 -19.49 34.61 22.49
CA CYS A 304 -20.53 34.90 23.47
C CYS A 304 -21.59 33.78 23.43
N GLN A 305 -22.18 33.43 24.58
CA GLN A 305 -23.20 32.37 24.78
C GLN A 305 -22.73 30.90 24.81
N GLU A 306 -21.43 30.61 24.90
CA GLU A 306 -20.97 29.26 25.30
C GLU A 306 -21.16 29.05 26.81
N GLY A 307 -21.55 27.84 27.23
CA GLY A 307 -21.73 27.51 28.64
C GLY A 307 -22.79 26.44 28.91
N TRP A 308 -23.15 26.26 30.18
CA TRP A 308 -24.17 25.30 30.61
C TRP A 308 -25.57 25.92 30.61
N ARG A 309 -26.58 25.11 30.27
CA ARG A 309 -27.98 25.52 30.06
C ARG A 309 -28.94 24.53 30.69
N PHE A 310 -30.04 25.05 31.25
CA PHE A 310 -31.29 24.30 31.42
C PHE A 310 -32.18 24.57 30.21
N GLY A 311 -32.63 23.55 29.48
CA GLY A 311 -33.48 23.71 28.29
C GLY A 311 -34.25 22.45 27.91
N ALA A 312 -35.24 22.58 27.01
CA ALA A 312 -36.18 21.50 26.69
C ALA A 312 -35.57 20.37 25.85
N SER A 313 -34.65 20.72 24.95
CA SER A 313 -33.85 19.81 24.12
C SER A 313 -32.44 20.38 23.93
N LEU A 314 -31.59 19.70 23.15
CA LEU A 314 -30.24 20.18 22.83
C LEU A 314 -30.22 21.27 21.75
N ASP A 315 -31.35 21.52 21.07
CA ASP A 315 -31.48 22.36 19.88
C ASP A 315 -32.59 23.44 19.96
N ASP A 316 -33.43 23.42 21.00
CA ASP A 316 -34.49 24.41 21.22
C ASP A 316 -33.96 25.77 21.74
N GLN A 317 -34.75 26.82 21.53
CA GLN A 317 -34.48 28.19 21.99
C GLN A 317 -34.94 28.42 23.44
N THR A 318 -35.77 27.54 24.03
CA THR A 318 -36.24 27.67 25.41
C THR A 318 -35.11 27.35 26.40
N VAL A 319 -34.42 28.39 26.85
CA VAL A 319 -33.42 28.30 27.93
C VAL A 319 -34.01 28.89 29.21
N TRP A 320 -34.06 28.09 30.28
CA TRP A 320 -34.61 28.51 31.57
C TRP A 320 -33.56 29.14 32.48
N ALA A 321 -32.32 28.63 32.44
CA ALA A 321 -31.19 29.14 33.20
C ALA A 321 -29.87 28.90 32.45
N PHE A 322 -28.88 29.77 32.65
CA PHE A 322 -27.59 29.73 31.95
C PHE A 322 -26.41 30.01 32.90
N ASN A 323 -25.27 29.36 32.65
CA ASN A 323 -24.03 29.53 33.39
C ASN A 323 -22.85 29.64 32.40
N GLU A 324 -22.16 30.78 32.46
CA GLU A 324 -21.07 31.13 31.54
C GLU A 324 -19.75 30.48 32.00
N SER A 325 -19.45 29.32 31.43
CA SER A 325 -18.33 28.47 31.84
C SER A 325 -17.25 28.38 30.76
N GLN A 326 -15.98 28.33 31.17
CA GLN A 326 -14.87 28.20 30.23
C GLN A 326 -14.95 26.87 29.46
N PRO A 327 -14.61 26.81 28.15
CA PRO A 327 -14.74 25.60 27.34
C PRO A 327 -14.01 24.36 27.87
N GLN A 328 -12.99 24.56 28.71
CA GLN A 328 -12.18 23.51 29.33
C GLN A 328 -12.86 22.87 30.56
N ALA A 329 -13.94 23.45 31.11
CA ALA A 329 -14.64 22.92 32.27
C ALA A 329 -15.39 21.61 31.93
N LEU A 330 -14.95 20.49 32.50
CA LEU A 330 -15.53 19.16 32.24
C LEU A 330 -16.72 18.81 33.16
N SER A 331 -16.88 19.51 34.28
CA SER A 331 -17.91 19.29 35.29
C SER A 331 -19.05 20.32 35.22
N LEU A 332 -20.19 19.96 35.82
CA LEU A 332 -21.34 20.83 36.00
C LEU A 332 -21.03 21.93 37.04
N PRO A 333 -21.30 23.22 36.77
CA PRO A 333 -21.17 24.30 37.75
C PRO A 333 -22.27 24.21 38.80
N LEU A 334 -21.90 24.28 40.08
CA LEU A 334 -22.87 24.24 41.19
C LEU A 334 -23.41 25.62 41.59
N LEU A 335 -22.74 26.70 41.14
CA LEU A 335 -23.02 28.10 41.50
C LEU A 335 -22.85 29.01 40.26
N GLY A 336 -23.36 30.25 40.32
CA GLY A 336 -23.15 31.28 39.29
C GLY A 336 -24.15 31.24 38.11
N TRP A 337 -25.32 30.65 38.32
CA TRP A 337 -26.37 30.55 37.28
C TRP A 337 -27.28 31.77 37.26
N LYS A 338 -27.61 32.24 36.05
CA LYS A 338 -28.63 33.26 35.80
C LYS A 338 -30.01 32.61 35.69
N VAL A 339 -30.99 33.11 36.43
CA VAL A 339 -32.38 32.58 36.44
C VAL A 339 -33.40 33.73 36.45
N PRO A 340 -34.08 34.05 35.33
CA PRO A 340 -33.98 33.44 34.01
C PRO A 340 -32.59 33.61 33.34
N HIS A 341 -32.36 32.91 32.23
CA HIS A 341 -31.04 32.78 31.59
C HIS A 341 -30.35 34.10 31.18
N ASP A 342 -31.13 35.17 31.00
CA ASP A 342 -30.74 36.52 30.61
C ASP A 342 -30.68 37.52 31.79
N GLY A 343 -31.13 37.12 32.99
CA GLY A 343 -31.18 37.95 34.19
C GLY A 343 -29.91 37.92 35.04
N ASP A 344 -30.06 38.36 36.30
CA ASP A 344 -29.02 38.29 37.32
C ASP A 344 -28.76 36.86 37.81
N VAL A 345 -27.63 36.66 38.50
CA VAL A 345 -27.30 35.39 39.14
C VAL A 345 -28.23 35.16 40.33
N ASP A 346 -28.90 34.00 40.38
CA ASP A 346 -29.74 33.61 41.51
C ASP A 346 -28.88 32.89 42.56
N ASP A 347 -28.31 33.64 43.50
CA ASP A 347 -27.48 33.12 44.59
C ASP A 347 -28.20 32.12 45.53
N LYS A 348 -29.52 31.91 45.35
CA LYS A 348 -30.25 30.86 46.08
C LYS A 348 -30.24 29.51 45.37
N LEU A 349 -29.97 29.48 44.06
CA LEU A 349 -29.96 28.26 43.24
C LEU A 349 -28.94 27.26 43.79
N ASN A 350 -29.48 26.22 44.42
CA ASN A 350 -28.72 25.10 44.94
C ASN A 350 -28.72 23.95 43.92
N ILE A 351 -27.53 23.58 43.45
CA ILE A 351 -27.30 22.33 42.73
C ILE A 351 -26.40 21.45 43.59
N SER A 352 -26.94 20.35 44.11
CA SER A 352 -26.24 19.40 44.96
C SER A 352 -26.14 18.01 44.30
N THR A 353 -25.17 17.21 44.74
CA THR A 353 -25.10 15.76 44.44
C THR A 353 -25.67 14.91 45.57
N GLU A 354 -26.32 15.54 46.56
CA GLU A 354 -26.93 14.92 47.74
C GLU A 354 -28.41 15.32 47.84
N PRO A 355 -29.31 14.42 48.27
CA PRO A 355 -30.75 14.67 48.33
C PRO A 355 -31.15 15.75 49.33
N ASP A 356 -31.88 16.75 48.85
CA ASP A 356 -32.51 17.78 49.68
C ASP A 356 -33.78 17.23 50.36
N ALA A 357 -33.86 17.34 51.69
CA ALA A 357 -34.97 16.81 52.50
C ALA A 357 -36.32 17.49 52.18
N ASP A 358 -36.30 18.73 51.70
CA ASP A 358 -37.49 19.54 51.37
C ASP A 358 -38.24 19.05 50.11
N LEU A 359 -37.79 17.97 49.46
CA LEU A 359 -38.44 17.38 48.29
C LEU A 359 -39.43 16.22 48.62
N SER A 360 -39.65 15.92 49.90
CA SER A 360 -40.31 14.68 50.35
C SER A 360 -41.80 14.80 50.75
N VAL A 361 -42.34 16.02 50.84
CA VAL A 361 -43.67 16.29 51.44
C VAL A 361 -44.61 16.97 50.44
N GLU A 362 -45.76 16.36 50.17
CA GLU A 362 -46.83 16.97 49.38
C GLU A 362 -48.00 17.38 50.30
N VAL A 363 -48.66 18.50 49.98
CA VAL A 363 -49.91 18.92 50.64
C VAL A 363 -51.08 18.29 49.89
N VAL A 364 -51.91 17.53 50.61
CA VAL A 364 -53.03 16.79 50.05
C VAL A 364 -54.31 17.12 50.82
N TRP A 365 -55.35 17.48 50.08
CA TRP A 365 -56.71 17.57 50.56
C TRP A 365 -57.40 16.21 50.51
N GLU A 366 -58.03 15.82 51.61
CA GLU A 366 -58.70 14.54 51.78
C GLU A 366 -60.11 14.74 52.33
N PHE A 367 -61.03 13.83 51.98
CA PHE A 367 -62.39 13.80 52.49
C PHE A 367 -62.67 12.50 53.25
N LEU A 368 -63.56 12.57 54.24
CA LEU A 368 -63.94 11.42 55.04
C LEU A 368 -64.99 10.56 54.31
N SER A 369 -64.73 9.25 54.28
CA SER A 369 -65.65 8.23 53.80
C SER A 369 -65.83 7.16 54.88
N THR A 370 -65.47 5.89 54.63
CA THR A 370 -65.17 4.92 55.69
C THR A 370 -63.79 5.15 56.32
N ASP A 371 -62.92 5.84 55.59
CA ASP A 371 -61.61 6.36 55.99
C ASP A 371 -61.35 7.64 55.15
N TRP A 372 -60.26 8.36 55.41
CA TRP A 372 -59.84 9.54 54.66
C TRP A 372 -59.33 9.16 53.27
N GLN A 373 -59.83 9.85 52.24
CA GLN A 373 -59.50 9.60 50.82
C GLN A 373 -59.17 10.93 50.12
N PRO A 374 -58.18 11.00 49.21
CA PRO A 374 -57.84 12.25 48.51
C PRO A 374 -59.01 12.74 47.63
N VAL A 375 -59.21 14.07 47.56
CA VAL A 375 -60.11 14.67 46.55
C VAL A 375 -59.49 14.61 45.16
N SER A 376 -60.30 14.78 44.11
CA SER A 376 -59.86 14.83 42.70
C SER A 376 -58.85 15.97 42.47
N ARG A 377 -57.94 15.83 41.50
CA ARG A 377 -56.82 16.78 41.32
C ARG A 377 -57.28 18.20 40.98
N GLU A 378 -58.38 18.32 40.24
CA GLU A 378 -59.04 19.58 39.93
C GLU A 378 -59.49 20.28 41.22
N MET A 379 -59.99 19.50 42.17
CA MET A 379 -60.41 19.97 43.50
C MET A 379 -59.21 20.21 44.43
N GLN A 380 -58.13 19.42 44.37
CA GLN A 380 -56.87 19.73 45.08
C GLN A 380 -56.39 21.14 44.73
N ASN A 381 -56.33 21.44 43.43
CA ASN A 381 -55.87 22.73 42.91
C ASN A 381 -56.78 23.88 43.38
N GLU A 382 -58.10 23.72 43.36
CA GLU A 382 -59.02 24.81 43.74
C GLU A 382 -59.08 25.04 45.26
N LEU A 383 -59.10 23.96 46.06
CA LEU A 383 -59.04 24.08 47.53
C LEU A 383 -57.74 24.74 47.98
N GLU A 384 -56.60 24.39 47.38
CA GLU A 384 -55.30 24.99 47.73
C GLU A 384 -55.15 26.42 47.17
N SER A 385 -55.64 26.67 45.94
CA SER A 385 -55.78 28.01 45.35
C SER A 385 -56.50 28.99 46.27
N ARG A 386 -57.59 28.55 46.91
CA ARG A 386 -58.40 29.38 47.81
C ARG A 386 -57.83 29.42 49.24
N TRP A 387 -57.24 28.33 49.75
CA TRP A 387 -56.50 28.31 51.03
C TRP A 387 -55.33 29.29 51.03
N VAL A 388 -54.50 29.30 49.97
CA VAL A 388 -53.32 30.19 49.84
C VAL A 388 -53.71 31.67 49.75
N LYS A 389 -54.90 31.99 49.23
CA LYS A 389 -55.44 33.36 49.19
C LYS A 389 -56.02 33.82 50.53
N GLY A 390 -56.27 32.90 51.47
CA GLY A 390 -57.05 33.13 52.68
C GLY A 390 -58.55 32.94 52.43
N TRP A 391 -59.25 32.39 53.42
CA TRP A 391 -60.68 32.07 53.31
C TRP A 391 -61.54 33.35 53.29
N ASP A 392 -61.26 34.29 54.19
CA ASP A 392 -61.96 35.56 54.36
C ASP A 392 -61.71 36.58 53.21
N ALA A 393 -60.87 36.23 52.23
CA ALA A 393 -60.31 37.16 51.24
C ALA A 393 -61.16 37.32 49.95
N ALA A 394 -62.49 37.24 50.03
CA ALA A 394 -63.39 37.57 48.94
C ALA A 394 -64.67 38.25 49.46
N GLU A 395 -65.14 39.28 48.77
CA GLU A 395 -66.28 40.11 49.18
C GLU A 395 -67.65 39.57 48.67
N ASP A 396 -67.66 38.39 48.03
CA ASP A 396 -68.83 37.73 47.44
C ASP A 396 -68.97 36.28 47.97
N ASP A 397 -69.75 36.08 49.06
CA ASP A 397 -70.57 34.90 49.42
C ASP A 397 -70.88 34.92 50.95
N ASP A 398 -72.03 35.50 51.32
CA ASP A 398 -72.43 35.88 52.70
C ASP A 398 -72.62 34.69 53.68
N ASP A 399 -72.59 33.44 53.17
CA ASP A 399 -72.74 32.19 53.94
C ASP A 399 -71.41 31.47 54.25
N GLY A 400 -70.26 31.95 53.73
CA GLY A 400 -68.94 31.32 53.97
C GLY A 400 -68.71 29.96 53.28
N ILE A 401 -69.55 29.62 52.29
CA ILE A 401 -69.53 28.37 51.53
C ILE A 401 -69.22 28.66 50.06
N PHE A 402 -68.05 28.24 49.56
CA PHE A 402 -67.69 28.43 48.14
C PHE A 402 -67.97 27.17 47.30
N CYS A 403 -68.37 27.34 46.04
CA CYS A 403 -68.74 26.21 45.18
C CYS A 403 -67.58 25.72 44.30
N VAL A 404 -67.35 24.40 44.29
CA VAL A 404 -66.39 23.72 43.40
C VAL A 404 -67.13 22.66 42.59
N SER A 405 -67.02 22.71 41.25
CA SER A 405 -67.58 21.71 40.35
C SER A 405 -66.51 20.75 39.83
N THR A 406 -66.71 19.44 40.03
CA THR A 406 -65.78 18.39 39.58
C THR A 406 -66.55 17.11 39.25
N ASN A 407 -66.09 16.35 38.24
CA ASN A 407 -66.69 15.09 37.80
C ASN A 407 -68.21 15.13 37.53
N GLY A 408 -68.73 16.26 37.06
CA GLY A 408 -70.15 16.46 36.73
C GLY A 408 -71.06 16.80 37.92
N TYR A 409 -70.50 17.01 39.10
CA TYR A 409 -71.22 17.38 40.33
C TYR A 409 -70.73 18.74 40.87
N THR A 410 -71.58 19.43 41.64
CA THR A 410 -71.18 20.66 42.35
C THR A 410 -71.19 20.46 43.86
N TYR A 411 -70.14 20.93 44.52
CA TYR A 411 -69.93 20.80 45.96
C TYR A 411 -69.79 22.20 46.57
N GLY A 412 -70.68 22.55 47.50
CA GLY A 412 -70.45 23.67 48.40
C GLY A 412 -69.45 23.27 49.47
N ILE A 413 -68.39 24.07 49.64
CA ILE A 413 -67.30 23.82 50.58
C ILE A 413 -67.38 24.84 51.70
N ASP A 414 -67.80 24.36 52.87
CA ASP A 414 -67.74 25.09 54.12
C ASP A 414 -66.29 25.04 54.65
N CYS A 415 -65.63 26.20 54.64
CA CYS A 415 -64.25 26.34 55.07
C CYS A 415 -64.09 26.50 56.60
N HIS A 416 -65.17 26.78 57.32
CA HIS A 416 -65.17 26.95 58.78
C HIS A 416 -65.40 25.62 59.49
N ASP A 417 -66.45 24.89 59.09
CA ASP A 417 -66.80 23.56 59.58
C ASP A 417 -65.98 22.46 58.88
N MET A 418 -65.09 22.84 57.94
CA MET A 418 -64.21 21.99 57.12
C MET A 418 -64.99 20.83 56.48
N ARG A 419 -66.03 21.16 55.72
CA ARG A 419 -67.01 20.20 55.18
C ARG A 419 -67.39 20.48 53.73
N GLN A 420 -67.32 19.44 52.90
CA GLN A 420 -67.92 19.45 51.57
C GLN A 420 -69.38 18.98 51.64
N ARG A 421 -70.26 19.62 50.88
CA ARG A 421 -71.66 19.22 50.68
C ARG A 421 -71.96 19.17 49.19
N ASN A 422 -72.23 17.97 48.67
CA ASN A 422 -72.70 17.84 47.30
C ASN A 422 -74.10 18.45 47.18
N LEU A 423 -74.26 19.46 46.34
CA LEU A 423 -75.50 20.22 46.21
C LEU A 423 -76.59 19.41 45.51
N ASP A 424 -76.19 18.54 44.58
CA ASP A 424 -77.10 17.72 43.75
C ASP A 424 -77.79 16.58 44.55
N THR A 425 -77.17 16.10 45.64
CA THR A 425 -77.65 14.97 46.46
C THR A 425 -77.78 15.26 47.95
N GLY A 426 -77.45 16.48 48.40
CA GLY A 426 -77.47 16.89 49.80
C GLY A 426 -76.46 16.21 50.72
N ARG A 427 -75.59 15.33 50.19
CA ARG A 427 -74.64 14.53 50.99
C ARG A 427 -73.46 15.39 51.48
N SER A 428 -73.32 15.51 52.79
CA SER A 428 -72.19 16.19 53.44
C SER A 428 -71.11 15.21 53.91
N ARG A 429 -69.85 15.63 53.87
CA ARG A 429 -68.65 14.90 54.34
C ARG A 429 -67.63 15.89 54.90
N GLU A 430 -66.86 15.49 55.89
CA GLU A 430 -65.71 16.27 56.38
C GLU A 430 -64.57 16.24 55.37
N ILE A 431 -63.77 17.31 55.35
CA ILE A 431 -62.54 17.45 54.58
C ILE A 431 -61.38 17.90 55.49
N ARG A 432 -60.14 17.62 55.09
CA ARG A 432 -58.93 18.08 55.77
C ARG A 432 -57.83 18.41 54.77
N ARG A 433 -56.98 19.37 55.12
CA ARG A 433 -55.68 19.60 54.48
C ARG A 433 -54.62 18.90 55.33
N THR A 434 -53.90 17.94 54.77
CA THR A 434 -52.80 17.25 55.45
C THR A 434 -51.51 17.34 54.65
N GLN A 435 -50.37 17.26 55.32
CA GLN A 435 -49.13 16.87 54.67
C GLN A 435 -49.10 15.35 54.56
N ARG A 436 -48.62 14.83 53.43
CA ARG A 436 -48.50 13.40 53.17
C ARG A 436 -47.16 13.13 52.48
N LEU A 437 -46.41 12.16 53.01
CA LEU A 437 -45.26 11.59 52.30
C LEU A 437 -45.80 10.88 51.04
N GLN A 438 -45.23 11.17 49.87
CA GLN A 438 -45.66 10.50 48.64
C GLN A 438 -45.40 8.98 48.75
N PRO A 439 -46.41 8.11 48.60
CA PRO A 439 -46.15 6.70 48.33
C PRO A 439 -45.55 6.59 46.91
N PRO A 440 -44.52 5.77 46.69
CA PRO A 440 -43.85 5.72 45.39
C PRO A 440 -44.80 5.20 44.29
N VAL A 441 -45.18 6.08 43.36
CA VAL A 441 -46.02 5.81 42.17
C VAL A 441 -45.23 5.05 41.08
N ILE A 442 -44.51 4.01 41.51
CA ILE A 442 -43.41 3.36 40.78
C ILE A 442 -43.50 1.79 40.73
N PRO A 443 -44.66 1.09 40.89
CA PRO A 443 -44.74 -0.34 40.52
C PRO A 443 -44.90 -0.60 39.01
N GLU A 444 -46.06 -0.33 38.41
CA GLU A 444 -46.36 -0.81 37.05
C GLU A 444 -45.63 -0.04 35.94
N LEU A 445 -45.50 1.29 36.07
CA LEU A 445 -44.71 2.11 35.14
C LEU A 445 -43.25 1.67 35.15
N PHE A 446 -42.70 1.33 36.31
CA PHE A 446 -41.35 0.79 36.43
C PHE A 446 -41.22 -0.60 35.81
N GLN A 447 -42.15 -1.53 36.08
CA GLN A 447 -42.16 -2.84 35.43
C GLN A 447 -42.37 -2.77 33.91
N ASN A 448 -43.03 -1.73 33.39
CA ASN A 448 -43.18 -1.49 31.96
C ASN A 448 -41.88 -0.91 31.36
N LEU A 449 -41.29 0.10 32.01
CA LEU A 449 -40.03 0.71 31.59
C LEU A 449 -38.87 -0.29 31.66
N GLN A 450 -38.76 -1.05 32.74
CA GLN A 450 -37.80 -2.13 32.94
C GLN A 450 -37.93 -3.21 31.86
N ARG A 451 -39.16 -3.60 31.50
CA ARG A 451 -39.41 -4.54 30.39
C ARG A 451 -39.10 -3.96 29.00
N SER A 452 -39.20 -2.64 28.80
CA SER A 452 -38.75 -2.00 27.54
C SER A 452 -37.23 -1.95 27.49
N LEU A 453 -36.61 -1.36 28.51
CA LEU A 453 -35.17 -1.22 28.65
C LEU A 453 -34.44 -2.57 28.58
N GLN A 454 -34.99 -3.64 29.17
CA GLN A 454 -34.39 -4.97 29.11
C GLN A 454 -34.50 -5.61 27.71
N ARG A 455 -35.52 -5.26 26.90
CA ARG A 455 -35.58 -5.64 25.47
C ARG A 455 -34.60 -4.82 24.63
N GLU A 456 -34.48 -3.52 24.89
CA GLU A 456 -33.54 -2.63 24.22
C GLU A 456 -32.09 -3.03 24.51
N ILE A 457 -31.76 -3.36 25.77
CA ILE A 457 -30.47 -3.95 26.16
C ILE A 457 -30.23 -5.28 25.44
N GLN A 458 -31.23 -6.18 25.36
CA GLN A 458 -31.08 -7.44 24.62
C GLN A 458 -30.88 -7.21 23.11
N ALA A 459 -31.58 -6.25 22.51
CA ALA A 459 -31.42 -5.88 21.11
C ALA A 459 -30.02 -5.32 20.84
N HIS A 460 -29.56 -4.35 21.64
CA HIS A 460 -28.22 -3.79 21.52
C HIS A 460 -27.11 -4.81 21.87
N MET A 461 -27.36 -5.81 22.73
CA MET A 461 -26.43 -6.92 22.96
C MET A 461 -26.34 -7.84 21.74
N ALA A 462 -27.45 -8.12 21.05
CA ALA A 462 -27.46 -8.89 19.81
C ALA A 462 -26.77 -8.11 18.67
N GLU A 463 -27.13 -6.85 18.48
CA GLU A 463 -26.50 -5.91 17.53
C GLU A 463 -24.98 -5.79 17.77
N LYS A 464 -24.55 -5.64 19.02
CA LYS A 464 -23.13 -5.62 19.41
C LYS A 464 -22.43 -6.95 19.09
N SER A 465 -23.11 -8.09 19.21
CA SER A 465 -22.58 -9.40 18.86
C SER A 465 -22.40 -9.56 17.34
N GLU A 466 -23.38 -9.10 16.56
CA GLU A 466 -23.32 -9.08 15.09
C GLU A 466 -22.23 -8.11 14.59
N LEU A 467 -22.15 -6.90 15.15
CA LEU A 467 -21.07 -5.95 14.89
C LEU A 467 -19.69 -6.53 15.25
N ALA A 468 -19.56 -7.23 16.38
CA ALA A 468 -18.30 -7.89 16.74
C ALA A 468 -17.90 -8.99 15.74
N ALA A 469 -18.84 -9.81 15.29
CA ALA A 469 -18.60 -10.80 14.24
C ALA A 469 -18.19 -10.13 12.92
N ARG A 470 -18.84 -9.02 12.55
CA ARG A 470 -18.52 -8.25 11.33
C ARG A 470 -17.17 -7.54 11.41
N VAL A 471 -16.74 -7.09 12.61
CA VAL A 471 -15.37 -6.58 12.84
C VAL A 471 -14.34 -7.67 12.58
N VAL A 472 -14.53 -8.89 13.11
CA VAL A 472 -13.60 -10.02 12.86
C VAL A 472 -13.54 -10.39 11.38
N GLU A 473 -14.66 -10.35 10.66
CA GLU A 473 -14.68 -10.55 9.20
C GLU A 473 -13.90 -9.45 8.45
N LEU A 474 -14.08 -8.18 8.85
CA LEU A 474 -13.35 -7.05 8.27
C LEU A 474 -11.85 -7.10 8.58
N GLU A 475 -11.45 -7.54 9.78
CA GLU A 475 -10.05 -7.77 10.14
C GLU A 475 -9.41 -8.85 9.24
N GLN A 476 -10.12 -9.96 8.99
CA GLN A 476 -9.67 -11.00 8.05
C GLN A 476 -9.57 -10.48 6.60
N GLN A 477 -10.52 -9.64 6.16
CA GLN A 477 -10.45 -9.00 4.84
C GLN A 477 -9.28 -8.00 4.74
N VAL A 478 -8.99 -7.26 5.81
CA VAL A 478 -7.86 -6.33 5.90
C VAL A 478 -6.52 -7.08 5.88
N ASP A 479 -6.41 -8.23 6.56
CA ASP A 479 -5.18 -9.05 6.53
C ASP A 479 -4.99 -9.76 5.19
N SER A 480 -6.08 -10.21 4.56
CA SER A 480 -6.05 -10.68 3.17
C SER A 480 -5.61 -9.57 2.20
N TRP A 481 -6.12 -8.34 2.37
CA TRP A 481 -5.71 -7.19 1.58
C TRP A 481 -4.24 -6.80 1.78
N LYS A 482 -3.72 -6.82 3.02
CA LYS A 482 -2.29 -6.63 3.31
C LYS A 482 -1.42 -7.68 2.61
N SER A 483 -1.86 -8.94 2.60
CA SER A 483 -1.18 -10.03 1.90
C SER A 483 -1.13 -9.77 0.39
N CYS A 484 -2.27 -9.44 -0.22
CA CYS A 484 -2.32 -9.04 -1.63
C CYS A 484 -1.48 -7.78 -1.93
N GLN A 485 -1.43 -6.81 -1.02
CA GLN A 485 -0.62 -5.60 -1.16
C GLN A 485 0.88 -5.94 -1.14
N ALA A 486 1.31 -6.87 -0.29
CA ALA A 486 2.69 -7.37 -0.27
C ALA A 486 3.04 -8.08 -1.59
N THR A 487 2.16 -8.95 -2.11
CA THR A 487 2.36 -9.60 -3.42
C THR A 487 2.40 -8.59 -4.57
N VAL A 488 1.60 -7.51 -4.51
CA VAL A 488 1.66 -6.43 -5.51
C VAL A 488 2.94 -5.59 -5.39
N ALA A 489 3.49 -5.42 -4.19
CA ALA A 489 4.79 -4.77 -4.00
C ALA A 489 5.94 -5.64 -4.53
N ASP A 490 5.92 -6.95 -4.25
CA ASP A 490 6.89 -7.92 -4.75
C ASP A 490 6.86 -8.03 -6.29
N LEU A 491 5.68 -8.17 -6.89
CA LEU A 491 5.52 -8.15 -8.35
C LEU A 491 5.97 -6.83 -8.99
N LYS A 492 5.81 -5.69 -8.30
CA LYS A 492 6.36 -4.40 -8.76
C LYS A 492 7.89 -4.36 -8.68
N GLN A 493 8.50 -4.95 -7.65
CA GLN A 493 9.95 -5.07 -7.58
C GLN A 493 10.46 -5.98 -8.71
N GLN A 494 9.82 -7.13 -8.94
CA GLN A 494 10.18 -8.02 -10.06
C GLN A 494 10.06 -7.32 -11.42
N ILE A 495 9.03 -6.48 -11.64
CA ILE A 495 8.89 -5.67 -12.86
C ILE A 495 10.03 -4.63 -12.95
N TYR A 496 10.32 -3.89 -11.88
CA TYR A 496 11.43 -2.93 -11.84
C TYR A 496 12.81 -3.58 -12.09
N ASP A 497 13.04 -4.77 -11.54
CA ASP A 497 14.27 -5.53 -11.75
C ASP A 497 14.39 -6.01 -13.22
N LEU A 498 13.28 -6.37 -13.86
CA LEU A 498 13.21 -6.70 -15.29
C LEU A 498 13.38 -5.47 -16.20
N GLU A 499 12.83 -4.32 -15.82
CA GLU A 499 12.90 -3.06 -16.56
C GLU A 499 14.29 -2.40 -16.44
N SER A 500 14.94 -2.46 -15.27
CA SER A 500 16.35 -2.04 -15.13
C SER A 500 17.31 -2.94 -15.93
N CYS A 501 16.99 -4.23 -16.08
CA CYS A 501 17.69 -5.11 -17.02
C CYS A 501 17.48 -4.75 -18.51
N GLN A 502 16.47 -3.94 -18.85
CA GLN A 502 16.28 -3.38 -20.19
C GLN A 502 17.12 -2.12 -20.44
N VAL A 503 17.31 -1.26 -19.43
CA VAL A 503 18.14 -0.03 -19.55
C VAL A 503 19.60 -0.37 -19.91
N GLN A 504 20.12 -1.52 -19.45
CA GLN A 504 21.43 -2.03 -19.87
C GLN A 504 21.60 -2.26 -21.39
N HIS A 505 20.57 -2.13 -22.22
CA HIS A 505 20.69 -2.45 -23.65
C HIS A 505 21.65 -1.53 -24.41
N GLU A 506 21.65 -0.23 -24.13
CA GLU A 506 22.53 0.72 -24.83
C GLU A 506 23.96 0.71 -24.28
N GLU A 507 24.12 0.56 -22.96
CA GLU A 507 25.42 0.28 -22.34
C GLU A 507 26.05 -1.01 -22.89
N ARG A 508 25.24 -2.07 -23.08
CA ARG A 508 25.68 -3.30 -23.76
C ARG A 508 26.08 -3.02 -25.20
N MET A 509 25.38 -2.17 -25.95
CA MET A 509 25.77 -1.82 -27.32
C MET A 509 27.13 -1.10 -27.40
N VAL A 510 27.44 -0.21 -26.44
CA VAL A 510 28.75 0.44 -26.31
C VAL A 510 29.82 -0.55 -25.87
N MET A 511 29.56 -1.36 -24.85
CA MET A 511 30.47 -2.43 -24.38
C MET A 511 30.68 -3.55 -25.41
N LEU A 512 29.79 -3.69 -26.39
CA LEU A 512 29.92 -4.60 -27.53
C LEU A 512 30.80 -4.03 -28.66
N GLU A 513 31.25 -2.78 -28.61
CA GLU A 513 32.06 -2.22 -29.69
C GLU A 513 33.47 -2.86 -29.81
N PRO A 514 34.20 -3.14 -28.71
CA PRO A 514 35.36 -4.03 -28.73
C PRO A 514 35.01 -5.45 -29.21
N TRP A 515 33.83 -5.95 -28.81
CA TRP A 515 33.32 -7.28 -29.15
C TRP A 515 32.98 -7.44 -30.65
N ARG A 516 32.68 -6.33 -31.35
CA ARG A 516 32.52 -6.30 -32.81
C ARG A 516 33.84 -6.55 -33.55
N MET A 517 34.98 -6.19 -32.96
CA MET A 517 36.30 -6.16 -33.62
C MET A 517 37.23 -7.33 -33.29
N SER A 518 37.01 -8.13 -32.23
CA SER A 518 37.85 -9.32 -32.00
C SER A 518 37.19 -10.47 -31.21
N ARG A 519 37.03 -11.59 -31.94
CA ARG A 519 37.00 -12.99 -31.49
C ARG A 519 35.94 -13.41 -30.44
N GLN A 520 34.96 -14.17 -30.94
CA GLN A 520 34.30 -15.26 -30.21
C GLN A 520 35.33 -16.15 -29.48
N LEU A 521 35.39 -16.10 -28.14
CA LEU A 521 36.36 -16.88 -27.36
C LEU A 521 35.85 -17.59 -26.09
N ASP A 522 34.80 -17.13 -25.40
CA ASP A 522 34.34 -17.75 -24.13
C ASP A 522 32.82 -17.99 -24.00
N MET A 523 32.01 -17.73 -25.04
CA MET A 523 30.60 -18.13 -25.05
C MET A 523 30.40 -19.47 -25.77
N ASN A 524 29.81 -20.44 -25.06
CA ASN A 524 29.32 -21.66 -25.68
C ASN A 524 28.23 -21.33 -26.70
N VAL A 525 28.20 -22.06 -27.82
CA VAL A 525 27.18 -21.88 -28.89
C VAL A 525 25.77 -22.24 -28.39
N ARG A 526 25.66 -22.91 -27.23
CA ARG A 526 24.42 -23.25 -26.55
C ARG A 526 24.51 -22.93 -25.05
N ALA A 527 23.38 -22.53 -24.49
CA ALA A 527 23.15 -22.47 -23.05
C ALA A 527 21.90 -23.30 -22.71
N GLU A 528 22.00 -24.25 -21.78
CA GLU A 528 20.84 -24.97 -21.24
C GLU A 528 19.96 -24.01 -20.42
N VAL A 529 18.64 -24.08 -20.61
CA VAL A 529 17.69 -23.30 -19.81
C VAL A 529 17.27 -24.13 -18.59
N PRO A 530 17.37 -23.62 -17.35
CA PRO A 530 16.98 -24.35 -16.14
C PRO A 530 15.54 -24.86 -16.19
N LEU A 531 15.29 -26.08 -15.72
CA LEU A 531 13.95 -26.73 -15.73
C LEU A 531 12.88 -25.96 -14.93
N GLU A 532 13.29 -25.04 -14.05
CA GLU A 532 12.43 -24.19 -13.23
C GLU A 532 11.94 -22.93 -13.98
N ASP A 533 12.45 -22.65 -15.19
CA ASP A 533 12.12 -21.47 -15.99
C ASP A 533 10.70 -21.55 -16.59
N GLY A 534 9.90 -20.49 -16.39
CA GLY A 534 8.54 -20.35 -16.92
C GLY A 534 8.43 -20.40 -18.46
N VAL A 535 9.55 -20.27 -19.18
CA VAL A 535 9.63 -20.53 -20.62
C VAL A 535 9.27 -21.98 -20.95
N TYR A 536 9.58 -22.97 -20.10
CA TYR A 536 9.14 -24.36 -20.32
C TYR A 536 7.61 -24.46 -20.40
N ALA A 537 6.88 -23.90 -19.44
CA ALA A 537 5.42 -23.92 -19.43
C ALA A 537 4.81 -23.12 -20.60
N THR A 538 5.46 -22.00 -20.96
CA THR A 538 5.01 -21.11 -22.05
C THR A 538 5.17 -21.79 -23.42
N LEU A 539 6.32 -22.41 -23.69
CA LEU A 539 6.57 -23.17 -24.91
C LEU A 539 5.73 -24.45 -24.95
N GLN A 540 5.54 -25.14 -23.82
CA GLN A 540 4.69 -26.33 -23.74
C GLN A 540 3.25 -26.01 -24.17
N LYS A 541 2.70 -24.89 -23.70
CA LYS A 541 1.39 -24.39 -24.12
C LYS A 541 1.38 -23.99 -25.60
N ALA A 542 2.40 -23.26 -26.07
CA ALA A 542 2.49 -22.78 -27.44
C ALA A 542 2.62 -23.92 -28.47
N LEU A 543 3.38 -24.97 -28.17
CA LEU A 543 3.50 -26.16 -29.01
C LEU A 543 2.17 -26.93 -29.09
N ILE A 544 1.45 -27.07 -27.99
CA ILE A 544 0.12 -27.72 -27.99
C ILE A 544 -0.88 -26.88 -28.81
N SER A 545 -0.93 -25.56 -28.62
CA SER A 545 -1.84 -24.68 -29.38
C SER A 545 -1.52 -24.57 -30.87
N ALA A 546 -0.25 -24.74 -31.25
CA ALA A 546 0.19 -24.77 -32.64
C ALA A 546 -0.12 -26.11 -33.36
N CYS A 547 -0.87 -27.03 -32.76
CA CYS A 547 -1.48 -28.16 -33.47
C CYS A 547 -2.95 -27.84 -33.84
N PRO A 548 -3.29 -27.55 -35.11
CA PRO A 548 -4.62 -27.08 -35.52
C PRO A 548 -5.76 -27.97 -35.00
N ALA A 549 -6.85 -27.35 -34.53
CA ALA A 549 -7.89 -28.02 -33.76
C ALA A 549 -8.70 -29.08 -34.54
N ASP A 550 -8.64 -29.05 -35.85
CA ASP A 550 -9.26 -29.96 -36.82
C ASP A 550 -8.37 -31.17 -37.18
N HIS A 551 -7.04 -31.10 -37.01
CA HIS A 551 -6.16 -32.23 -37.33
C HIS A 551 -6.43 -33.45 -36.40
N ARG A 552 -6.48 -34.65 -36.99
CA ARG A 552 -6.80 -35.96 -36.34
C ARG A 552 -5.69 -37.00 -36.60
N GLY A 553 -5.90 -38.26 -36.19
CA GLY A 553 -4.94 -39.35 -36.39
C GLY A 553 -3.62 -39.11 -35.67
N ASP A 554 -2.49 -39.40 -36.32
CA ASP A 554 -1.14 -39.21 -35.77
C ASP A 554 -0.83 -37.76 -35.35
N CYS A 555 -1.57 -36.77 -35.88
CA CYS A 555 -1.45 -35.39 -35.45
C CYS A 555 -1.89 -35.16 -33.99
N SER A 556 -2.66 -36.10 -33.41
CA SER A 556 -3.10 -36.02 -32.01
C SER A 556 -1.93 -36.06 -31.02
N TYR A 557 -0.89 -36.85 -31.29
CA TYR A 557 0.31 -36.95 -30.45
C TYR A 557 1.01 -35.60 -30.26
N ALA A 558 0.89 -34.67 -31.21
CA ALA A 558 1.46 -33.32 -31.09
C ALA A 558 0.86 -32.50 -29.92
N ARG A 559 -0.30 -32.91 -29.39
CA ARG A 559 -0.96 -32.29 -28.23
C ARG A 559 -0.66 -33.00 -26.90
N SER A 560 0.07 -34.13 -26.93
CA SER A 560 0.52 -34.86 -25.73
C SER A 560 2.04 -34.81 -25.51
N LEU A 561 2.80 -34.19 -26.42
CA LEU A 561 4.25 -34.05 -26.29
C LEU A 561 4.62 -33.29 -25.03
N ASN A 562 5.61 -33.78 -24.30
CA ASN A 562 6.21 -33.08 -23.16
C ASN A 562 7.59 -32.55 -23.54
N ILE A 563 7.88 -31.28 -23.22
CA ILE A 563 9.24 -30.73 -23.30
C ILE A 563 10.08 -31.38 -22.19
N THR A 564 11.25 -31.92 -22.55
CA THR A 564 12.20 -32.55 -21.62
C THR A 564 13.50 -31.78 -21.45
N GLY A 565 13.72 -30.72 -22.24
CA GLY A 565 14.89 -29.84 -22.14
C GLY A 565 14.86 -28.73 -23.18
N LEU A 566 15.48 -27.60 -22.86
CA LEU A 566 15.63 -26.43 -23.73
C LEU A 566 17.10 -25.98 -23.76
N GLU A 567 17.61 -25.67 -24.95
CA GLU A 567 18.94 -25.08 -25.14
C GLU A 567 18.80 -23.83 -26.02
N GLN A 568 19.10 -22.64 -25.50
CA GLN A 568 19.17 -21.42 -26.30
C GLN A 568 20.45 -21.39 -27.13
N VAL A 569 20.39 -20.87 -28.35
CA VAL A 569 21.51 -20.82 -29.31
C VAL A 569 22.11 -19.42 -29.38
N HIS A 570 23.42 -19.31 -29.16
CA HIS A 570 24.19 -18.05 -29.14
C HIS A 570 25.23 -17.99 -30.27
N ASN A 571 24.83 -18.26 -31.51
CA ASN A 571 25.75 -18.30 -32.64
C ASN A 571 25.87 -16.95 -33.36
N ILE A 572 26.79 -16.09 -32.92
CA ILE A 572 27.01 -14.75 -33.49
C ILE A 572 27.29 -14.77 -35.01
N ARG A 573 27.92 -15.82 -35.55
CA ARG A 573 28.20 -15.91 -37.00
C ARG A 573 26.91 -16.05 -37.79
N LEU A 574 26.00 -16.89 -37.30
CA LEU A 574 24.67 -17.07 -37.91
C LEU A 574 23.80 -15.84 -37.69
N TRP A 575 23.83 -15.23 -36.50
CA TRP A 575 23.08 -14.01 -36.20
C TRP A 575 23.47 -12.85 -37.14
N LYS A 576 24.77 -12.60 -37.33
CA LYS A 576 25.26 -11.57 -38.28
C LYS A 576 24.87 -11.86 -39.73
N SER A 577 24.90 -13.13 -40.15
CA SER A 577 24.45 -13.54 -41.49
C SER A 577 22.94 -13.34 -41.68
N TYR A 578 22.16 -13.63 -40.63
CA TYR A 578 20.72 -13.51 -40.59
C TYR A 578 20.24 -12.06 -40.63
N GLU A 579 20.73 -11.20 -39.73
CA GLU A 579 20.37 -9.77 -39.72
C GLU A 579 20.84 -9.04 -40.99
N PHE A 580 21.97 -9.44 -41.59
CA PHE A 580 22.37 -8.92 -42.90
C PHE A 580 21.38 -9.30 -44.01
N ARG A 581 20.95 -10.56 -44.08
CA ARG A 581 19.95 -11.01 -45.06
C ARG A 581 18.58 -10.39 -44.79
N LYS A 582 18.22 -10.12 -43.53
CA LYS A 582 17.01 -9.41 -43.11
C LYS A 582 16.94 -8.00 -43.71
N GLU A 583 17.98 -7.19 -43.48
CA GLU A 583 18.03 -5.82 -44.04
C GLU A 583 18.16 -5.83 -45.57
N GLN A 584 18.78 -6.84 -46.17
CA GLN A 584 18.74 -7.03 -47.62
C GLN A 584 17.30 -7.29 -48.13
N VAL A 585 16.55 -8.23 -47.53
CA VAL A 585 15.15 -8.51 -47.90
C VAL A 585 14.25 -7.29 -47.66
N LYS A 586 14.50 -6.54 -46.58
CA LYS A 586 13.80 -5.28 -46.27
C LYS A 586 13.93 -4.27 -47.39
N LYS A 587 15.15 -4.08 -47.88
CA LYS A 587 15.44 -3.21 -49.03
C LYS A 587 14.90 -3.76 -50.36
N GLU A 588 14.90 -5.08 -50.56
CA GLU A 588 14.24 -5.77 -51.68
C GLU A 588 12.70 -5.65 -51.69
N LEU A 589 12.13 -5.09 -50.60
CA LEU A 589 10.70 -4.85 -50.39
C LEU A 589 10.33 -3.38 -50.12
N GLU A 590 11.28 -2.44 -50.13
CA GLU A 590 10.99 -1.01 -49.99
C GLU A 590 9.99 -0.56 -51.08
N GLY A 591 8.94 0.15 -50.67
CA GLY A 591 7.82 0.56 -51.54
C GLY A 591 6.89 -0.57 -52.02
N SER A 592 7.20 -1.84 -51.77
CA SER A 592 6.40 -2.98 -52.21
C SER A 592 5.27 -3.32 -51.22
N ARG A 593 4.08 -3.66 -51.73
CA ARG A 593 2.93 -4.10 -50.91
C ARG A 593 2.85 -5.62 -50.84
N VAL A 594 3.59 -6.20 -49.90
CA VAL A 594 3.56 -7.66 -49.63
C VAL A 594 2.40 -8.02 -48.68
N PRO A 595 1.66 -9.11 -48.92
CA PRO A 595 0.71 -9.64 -47.94
C PRO A 595 1.41 -10.00 -46.62
N LYS A 596 0.86 -9.55 -45.49
CA LYS A 596 1.40 -9.93 -44.17
C LYS A 596 1.16 -11.40 -43.89
N VAL A 597 2.20 -12.08 -43.43
CA VAL A 597 2.17 -13.50 -43.06
C VAL A 597 2.23 -13.63 -41.54
N THR A 598 1.33 -14.41 -40.96
CA THR A 598 1.30 -14.77 -39.55
C THR A 598 1.75 -16.23 -39.34
N SER A 599 1.96 -16.61 -38.08
CA SER A 599 2.29 -17.97 -37.63
C SER A 599 1.26 -18.44 -36.61
N SER A 600 0.90 -19.73 -36.63
CA SER A 600 0.14 -20.38 -35.55
C SER A 600 0.97 -20.70 -34.29
N PHE A 601 2.29 -20.52 -34.32
CA PHE A 601 3.17 -20.73 -33.18
C PHE A 601 3.62 -19.41 -32.55
N SER A 602 3.22 -19.18 -31.29
CA SER A 602 3.38 -17.92 -30.56
C SER A 602 3.85 -18.12 -29.11
N GLY A 603 4.99 -18.81 -28.93
CA GLY A 603 5.56 -19.11 -27.61
C GLY A 603 6.74 -18.24 -27.14
N CYS A 604 7.15 -17.25 -27.94
CA CYS A 604 8.46 -16.60 -27.81
C CYS A 604 8.34 -15.07 -27.82
N SER A 605 7.86 -14.52 -26.71
CA SER A 605 7.52 -13.09 -26.53
C SER A 605 8.72 -12.15 -26.40
N TRP A 606 9.90 -12.66 -26.02
CA TRP A 606 11.15 -11.90 -25.89
C TRP A 606 11.71 -11.39 -27.23
N ALA A 607 11.14 -11.80 -28.36
CA ALA A 607 11.61 -11.44 -29.69
C ALA A 607 10.69 -10.45 -30.40
N LYS A 608 11.22 -9.25 -30.66
CA LYS A 608 10.63 -8.28 -31.59
C LYS A 608 10.91 -8.73 -33.03
N LEU A 609 9.88 -9.23 -33.71
CA LEU A 609 9.95 -9.66 -35.12
C LEU A 609 9.63 -8.49 -36.07
N ASP A 610 10.36 -8.37 -37.18
CA ASP A 610 10.10 -7.34 -38.19
C ASP A 610 9.02 -7.77 -39.21
N SER A 611 7.80 -7.26 -39.02
CA SER A 611 6.67 -7.52 -39.91
C SER A 611 6.78 -6.89 -41.31
N THR A 612 7.82 -6.08 -41.61
CA THR A 612 8.06 -5.54 -42.96
C THR A 612 8.66 -6.59 -43.90
N VAL A 613 9.42 -7.56 -43.36
CA VAL A 613 10.04 -8.66 -44.11
C VAL A 613 9.32 -9.99 -43.92
N ASN A 614 8.13 -9.99 -43.33
CA ASN A 614 7.43 -11.19 -42.86
C ASN A 614 8.36 -12.09 -42.01
N GLU A 615 9.05 -11.51 -41.02
CA GLU A 615 9.73 -12.29 -39.97
C GLU A 615 8.68 -12.97 -39.10
N ILE A 616 8.69 -14.30 -39.05
CA ILE A 616 7.77 -15.10 -38.25
C ILE A 616 8.49 -16.18 -37.44
N TRP A 617 7.85 -16.62 -36.36
CA TRP A 617 8.25 -17.79 -35.59
C TRP A 617 7.82 -19.08 -36.27
N VAL A 618 8.74 -20.04 -36.41
CA VAL A 618 8.47 -21.37 -36.98
C VAL A 618 9.21 -22.48 -36.22
N LEU A 619 8.79 -23.71 -36.49
CA LEU A 619 9.39 -24.94 -35.99
C LEU A 619 10.10 -25.68 -37.14
N HIS A 620 11.29 -26.21 -36.86
CA HIS A 620 11.98 -27.19 -37.69
C HIS A 620 12.12 -28.49 -36.92
N GLY A 621 11.35 -29.52 -37.29
CA GLY A 621 11.52 -30.87 -36.74
C GLY A 621 12.69 -31.57 -37.42
N THR A 622 13.62 -32.11 -36.63
CA THR A 622 14.82 -32.80 -37.16
C THR A 622 15.37 -33.78 -36.12
N THR A 623 16.36 -34.60 -36.49
CA THR A 623 17.01 -35.55 -35.58
C THR A 623 18.22 -34.93 -34.85
N PRO A 624 18.62 -35.43 -33.66
CA PRO A 624 19.67 -34.81 -32.86
C PRO A 624 21.01 -34.60 -33.60
N ASP A 625 21.40 -35.55 -34.45
CA ASP A 625 22.61 -35.47 -35.28
C ASP A 625 22.60 -34.33 -36.32
N LYS A 626 21.41 -33.79 -36.63
CA LYS A 626 21.23 -32.64 -37.51
C LYS A 626 21.11 -31.33 -36.74
N VAL A 627 20.61 -31.36 -35.50
CA VAL A 627 20.65 -30.19 -34.60
C VAL A 627 22.09 -29.71 -34.42
N ASP A 628 23.02 -30.65 -34.20
CA ASP A 628 24.44 -30.32 -34.00
C ASP A 628 25.07 -29.62 -35.21
N LEU A 629 24.68 -29.98 -36.44
CA LEU A 629 25.14 -29.33 -37.66
C LEU A 629 24.48 -27.95 -37.84
N ILE A 630 23.16 -27.86 -37.69
CA ILE A 630 22.37 -26.63 -37.90
C ILE A 630 22.81 -25.53 -36.93
N VAL A 631 23.00 -25.87 -35.65
CA VAL A 631 23.32 -24.90 -34.60
C VAL A 631 24.75 -24.34 -34.72
N ASN A 632 25.68 -25.11 -35.28
CA ASN A 632 27.06 -24.66 -35.51
C ASN A 632 27.25 -23.95 -36.86
N PHE A 633 26.69 -24.50 -37.94
CA PHE A 633 26.98 -24.06 -39.31
C PHE A 633 25.87 -23.26 -39.98
N GLY A 634 24.64 -23.36 -39.47
CA GLY A 634 23.43 -22.76 -40.03
C GLY A 634 22.54 -23.78 -40.73
N PHE A 635 21.34 -23.35 -41.12
CA PHE A 635 20.56 -24.06 -42.13
C PHE A 635 21.28 -23.96 -43.48
N ASP A 636 21.21 -25.02 -44.30
CA ASP A 636 21.91 -25.11 -45.58
C ASP A 636 21.02 -25.83 -46.60
N GLU A 637 20.52 -25.10 -47.60
CA GLU A 637 19.65 -25.61 -48.66
C GLU A 637 20.31 -26.71 -49.51
N ARG A 638 21.65 -26.75 -49.56
CA ARG A 638 22.40 -27.76 -50.34
C ARG A 638 22.38 -29.13 -49.66
N LEU A 639 22.06 -29.16 -48.36
CA LEU A 639 21.81 -30.38 -47.58
C LEU A 639 20.32 -30.78 -47.57
N ALA A 640 19.44 -30.04 -48.26
CA ALA A 640 18.03 -30.37 -48.35
C ALA A 640 17.77 -31.63 -49.20
N ARG A 641 16.67 -32.32 -48.89
CA ARG A 641 16.23 -33.52 -49.64
C ARG A 641 15.97 -33.16 -51.10
N GLU A 642 16.64 -33.83 -52.02
CA GLU A 642 16.54 -33.62 -53.48
C GLU A 642 15.10 -33.72 -54.03
N ARG A 643 14.23 -34.47 -53.34
CA ARG A 643 12.83 -34.72 -53.72
C ARG A 643 11.83 -34.01 -52.80
N GLY A 644 12.13 -32.77 -52.43
CA GLY A 644 11.20 -31.91 -51.70
C GLY A 644 9.97 -31.55 -52.54
N LEU A 645 8.77 -31.72 -51.99
CA LEU A 645 7.51 -31.57 -52.74
C LEU A 645 7.30 -30.14 -53.29
N TYR A 646 7.80 -29.13 -52.57
CA TYR A 646 7.71 -27.71 -52.90
C TYR A 646 9.10 -27.09 -53.23
N GLY A 647 10.03 -27.93 -53.68
CA GLY A 647 11.39 -27.56 -54.06
C GLY A 647 12.48 -28.14 -53.15
N GLN A 648 13.71 -28.15 -53.64
CA GLN A 648 14.92 -28.50 -52.90
C GLN A 648 15.40 -27.27 -52.11
N GLY A 649 14.84 -27.08 -50.92
CA GLY A 649 15.17 -26.00 -49.98
C GLY A 649 14.94 -26.45 -48.53
N VAL A 650 15.17 -25.57 -47.56
CA VAL A 650 15.00 -25.89 -46.13
C VAL A 650 13.55 -25.72 -45.71
N TYR A 651 12.96 -26.77 -45.14
CA TYR A 651 11.54 -26.83 -44.77
C TYR A 651 11.30 -26.42 -43.31
N PHE A 652 10.25 -25.64 -43.12
CA PHE A 652 9.75 -25.15 -41.83
C PHE A 652 8.22 -25.24 -41.78
N THR A 653 7.67 -25.13 -40.57
CA THR A 653 6.22 -25.12 -40.34
C THR A 653 5.89 -24.35 -39.08
N ASP A 654 4.76 -23.68 -39.04
CA ASP A 654 4.16 -23.12 -37.83
C ASP A 654 3.25 -24.12 -37.09
N GLN A 655 3.20 -25.39 -37.56
CA GLN A 655 2.32 -26.43 -37.04
C GLN A 655 3.11 -27.57 -36.36
N THR A 656 2.92 -27.75 -35.05
CA THR A 656 3.66 -28.74 -34.23
C THR A 656 3.48 -30.17 -34.73
N CYS A 657 2.29 -30.54 -35.21
CA CYS A 657 2.00 -31.85 -35.77
C CYS A 657 2.79 -32.16 -37.06
N LYS A 658 3.10 -31.14 -37.87
CA LYS A 658 3.99 -31.29 -39.02
C LYS A 658 5.44 -31.42 -38.58
N ALA A 659 5.90 -30.60 -37.63
CA ALA A 659 7.27 -30.69 -37.10
C ALA A 659 7.53 -32.06 -36.44
N PHE A 660 6.55 -32.59 -35.70
CA PHE A 660 6.63 -33.87 -35.00
C PHE A 660 7.02 -35.04 -35.93
N GLN A 661 6.50 -35.07 -37.17
CA GLN A 661 6.79 -36.10 -38.18
C GLN A 661 8.29 -36.20 -38.54
N TYR A 662 9.09 -35.17 -38.28
CA TYR A 662 10.51 -35.08 -38.65
C TYR A 662 11.44 -35.05 -37.43
N SER A 663 10.89 -34.93 -36.21
CA SER A 663 11.61 -34.78 -34.93
C SER A 663 12.41 -35.99 -34.43
N GLY A 664 12.25 -37.16 -35.05
CA GLY A 664 12.75 -38.45 -34.53
C GLY A 664 11.82 -39.15 -33.50
N ALA A 665 11.03 -38.39 -32.73
CA ALA A 665 10.17 -38.93 -31.66
C ALA A 665 9.14 -39.97 -32.11
N GLY A 666 8.69 -39.89 -33.38
CA GLY A 666 7.82 -40.92 -33.99
C GLY A 666 8.46 -42.31 -34.10
N ARG A 667 9.77 -42.46 -33.91
CA ARG A 667 10.51 -43.74 -33.93
C ARG A 667 11.16 -44.11 -32.60
N GLN A 668 11.64 -43.12 -31.85
CA GLN A 668 12.47 -43.33 -30.64
C GLN A 668 11.79 -42.88 -29.34
N ALA A 669 10.50 -42.49 -29.39
CA ALA A 669 9.74 -41.81 -28.34
C ALA A 669 10.30 -40.43 -27.90
N GLU A 670 11.60 -40.18 -28.08
CA GLU A 670 12.26 -38.90 -27.88
C GLU A 670 12.70 -38.27 -29.20
N GLY A 671 12.75 -36.94 -29.24
CA GLY A 671 13.12 -36.20 -30.44
C GLY A 671 13.37 -34.71 -30.17
N CYS A 672 13.52 -33.93 -31.24
CA CYS A 672 13.79 -32.50 -31.12
C CYS A 672 13.09 -31.62 -32.17
N PHE A 673 12.80 -30.40 -31.76
CA PHE A 673 12.49 -29.26 -32.61
C PHE A 673 13.60 -28.20 -32.51
N ILE A 674 13.73 -27.38 -33.54
CA ILE A 674 14.45 -26.11 -33.47
C ILE A 674 13.42 -24.99 -33.69
N ILE A 675 13.21 -24.17 -32.66
CA ILE A 675 12.45 -22.92 -32.78
C ILE A 675 13.33 -21.93 -33.55
N THR A 676 12.77 -21.37 -34.61
CA THR A 676 13.53 -20.64 -35.64
C THR A 676 12.84 -19.33 -35.99
N ARG A 677 13.60 -18.24 -36.08
CA ARG A 677 13.15 -17.00 -36.71
C ARG A 677 13.28 -17.14 -38.23
N LEU A 678 12.20 -16.98 -38.98
CA LEU A 678 12.19 -17.17 -40.42
C LEU A 678 11.77 -15.89 -41.15
N ILE A 679 12.62 -15.42 -42.06
CA ILE A 679 12.32 -14.30 -42.97
C ILE A 679 11.67 -14.87 -44.23
N LEU A 680 10.36 -14.66 -44.40
CA LEU A 680 9.63 -15.11 -45.58
C LEU A 680 9.69 -14.12 -46.76
N GLY A 681 9.94 -12.83 -46.49
CA GLY A 681 9.88 -11.75 -47.48
C GLY A 681 8.53 -11.69 -48.20
N GLU A 682 8.57 -11.44 -49.51
CA GLU A 682 7.46 -11.79 -50.42
C GLU A 682 7.50 -13.30 -50.76
N PRO A 683 6.47 -14.07 -50.36
CA PRO A 683 6.40 -15.52 -50.60
C PRO A 683 5.70 -15.89 -51.92
N HIS A 684 6.15 -16.98 -52.54
CA HIS A 684 5.39 -17.66 -53.58
C HIS A 684 4.39 -18.65 -52.98
N TYR A 685 3.09 -18.41 -53.15
CA TYR A 685 2.06 -19.36 -52.72
C TYR A 685 1.93 -20.50 -53.74
N ALA A 686 2.33 -21.71 -53.33
CA ALA A 686 2.34 -22.90 -54.17
C ALA A 686 0.92 -23.31 -54.58
N ARG A 687 0.74 -23.65 -55.87
CA ARG A 687 -0.53 -24.15 -56.43
C ARG A 687 -0.52 -25.67 -56.69
N GLY A 688 0.57 -26.32 -56.31
CA GLY A 688 0.86 -27.72 -56.56
C GLY A 688 2.34 -28.04 -56.28
N PRO A 689 2.82 -29.25 -56.58
CA PRO A 689 4.22 -29.63 -56.39
C PRO A 689 5.19 -28.84 -57.27
N LEU A 690 6.38 -28.56 -56.73
CA LEU A 690 7.48 -27.84 -57.39
C LEU A 690 8.78 -28.67 -57.46
N PRO A 691 8.77 -29.94 -57.93
CA PRO A 691 9.86 -30.91 -57.74
C PRO A 691 11.17 -30.60 -58.49
N GLN A 692 11.21 -29.55 -59.31
CA GLN A 692 12.42 -29.10 -60.05
C GLN A 692 12.96 -27.74 -59.56
N VAL A 693 12.32 -27.13 -58.56
CA VAL A 693 12.71 -25.83 -58.02
C VAL A 693 13.84 -26.00 -57.02
N LYS A 694 15.02 -25.46 -57.35
CA LYS A 694 16.25 -25.51 -56.51
C LYS A 694 16.74 -24.15 -55.99
N VAL A 695 16.02 -23.10 -56.36
CA VAL A 695 16.25 -21.69 -56.03
C VAL A 695 14.87 -21.02 -55.96
N GLU A 696 14.76 -19.83 -55.39
CA GLU A 696 13.48 -19.16 -55.17
C GLU A 696 12.70 -18.96 -56.50
N PRO A 697 11.36 -19.16 -56.52
CA PRO A 697 10.56 -18.91 -57.73
C PRO A 697 10.67 -17.46 -58.24
N LEU A 698 10.50 -17.25 -59.55
CA LEU A 698 10.35 -15.91 -60.13
C LEU A 698 9.05 -15.25 -59.62
N ARG A 699 9.07 -13.92 -59.40
CA ARG A 699 7.84 -13.17 -59.03
C ARG A 699 6.83 -13.20 -60.18
N ASP A 700 7.30 -13.02 -61.43
CA ASP A 700 6.54 -13.29 -62.65
C ASP A 700 7.34 -14.27 -63.54
N PRO A 701 6.80 -15.47 -63.88
CA PRO A 701 7.42 -16.39 -64.83
C PRO A 701 7.62 -15.83 -66.25
N LYS A 702 6.96 -14.72 -66.62
CA LYS A 702 7.06 -14.04 -67.92
C LYS A 702 8.01 -12.85 -67.92
N ASP A 703 8.33 -12.28 -66.75
CA ASP A 703 9.17 -11.09 -66.61
C ASP A 703 10.23 -11.30 -65.52
N THR A 704 11.41 -11.76 -65.95
CA THR A 704 12.56 -11.96 -65.07
C THR A 704 13.11 -10.67 -64.46
N SER A 705 12.75 -9.48 -64.97
CA SER A 705 13.15 -8.20 -64.36
C SER A 705 12.47 -7.95 -63.01
N LYS A 706 11.36 -8.64 -62.72
CA LYS A 706 10.71 -8.66 -61.40
C LYS A 706 11.46 -9.49 -60.35
N GLY A 707 12.54 -10.17 -60.75
CA GLY A 707 13.36 -10.98 -59.85
C GLY A 707 12.62 -12.18 -59.29
N ARG A 708 12.99 -12.58 -58.07
CA ARG A 708 12.46 -13.77 -57.37
C ARG A 708 11.64 -13.39 -56.15
N CYS A 709 10.74 -14.28 -55.75
CA CYS A 709 10.22 -14.34 -54.39
C CYS A 709 11.36 -14.72 -53.42
N HIS A 710 11.09 -14.72 -52.12
CA HIS A 710 12.11 -14.98 -51.09
C HIS A 710 11.86 -16.31 -50.35
N SER A 711 10.66 -16.88 -50.50
CA SER A 711 10.25 -18.16 -49.91
C SER A 711 9.11 -18.79 -50.72
N VAL A 712 8.75 -20.05 -50.40
CA VAL A 712 7.53 -20.71 -50.86
C VAL A 712 6.65 -21.03 -49.65
N ILE A 713 5.33 -20.84 -49.80
CA ILE A 713 4.31 -21.27 -48.84
C ILE A 713 3.40 -22.29 -49.52
N ALA A 714 3.31 -23.50 -48.96
CA ALA A 714 2.28 -24.46 -49.26
C ALA A 714 1.22 -24.42 -48.14
N ALA A 715 0.01 -24.01 -48.50
CA ALA A 715 -1.11 -23.94 -47.56
C ALA A 715 -1.87 -25.28 -47.49
N PRO A 716 -2.60 -25.56 -46.39
CA PRO A 716 -3.60 -26.60 -46.38
C PRO A 716 -4.56 -26.47 -47.58
N GLY A 717 -4.91 -27.58 -48.21
CA GLY A 717 -5.69 -27.62 -49.45
C GLY A 717 -4.88 -27.58 -50.75
N THR A 718 -3.58 -27.26 -50.72
CA THR A 718 -2.72 -27.27 -51.94
C THR A 718 -2.71 -28.68 -52.58
N PRO A 719 -2.96 -28.84 -53.90
CA PRO A 719 -2.93 -30.16 -54.53
C PRO A 719 -1.56 -30.85 -54.45
N SER A 720 -1.57 -32.17 -54.26
CA SER A 720 -0.40 -33.06 -54.33
C SER A 720 -0.39 -33.88 -55.63
N SER A 721 0.77 -34.39 -56.03
CA SER A 721 0.96 -35.20 -57.25
C SER A 721 0.20 -36.53 -57.26
N ASN A 722 -0.32 -36.97 -56.12
CA ASN A 722 -1.13 -38.18 -55.96
C ASN A 722 -2.64 -37.90 -55.82
N GLY A 723 -3.11 -36.67 -56.11
CA GLY A 723 -4.52 -36.28 -56.01
C GLY A 723 -5.03 -36.03 -54.58
N ALA A 724 -4.23 -36.32 -53.56
CA ALA A 724 -4.50 -35.85 -52.20
C ALA A 724 -4.29 -34.33 -52.10
N THR A 725 -4.88 -33.70 -51.09
CA THR A 725 -4.57 -32.32 -50.71
C THR A 725 -3.52 -32.28 -49.60
N GLN A 726 -2.71 -31.23 -49.62
CA GLN A 726 -1.78 -30.88 -48.56
C GLN A 726 -2.57 -30.63 -47.26
N VAL A 727 -2.25 -31.36 -46.19
CA VAL A 727 -2.92 -31.22 -44.90
C VAL A 727 -2.28 -30.12 -44.05
N HIS A 728 -0.95 -30.04 -44.07
CA HIS A 728 -0.19 -29.17 -43.17
C HIS A 728 0.30 -27.90 -43.86
N ARG A 729 0.49 -26.82 -43.12
CA ARG A 729 1.20 -25.64 -43.63
C ARG A 729 2.71 -25.91 -43.68
N GLU A 730 3.31 -25.73 -44.84
CA GLU A 730 4.75 -25.89 -45.06
C GLU A 730 5.35 -24.63 -45.69
N LEU A 731 6.56 -24.29 -45.25
CA LEU A 731 7.29 -23.07 -45.59
C LEU A 731 8.68 -23.48 -46.07
N VAL A 732 9.16 -22.95 -47.20
CA VAL A 732 10.46 -23.33 -47.78
C VAL A 732 11.29 -22.10 -48.12
N ILE A 733 12.56 -22.11 -47.74
CA ILE A 733 13.57 -21.11 -48.15
C ILE A 733 14.70 -21.79 -48.93
N PHE A 734 15.36 -21.03 -49.81
CA PHE A 734 16.44 -21.48 -50.68
C PHE A 734 17.77 -20.76 -50.39
N ASN A 735 17.84 -20.08 -49.24
CA ASN A 735 19.02 -19.42 -48.73
C ASN A 735 19.01 -19.53 -47.20
N GLY A 736 19.90 -20.34 -46.64
CA GLY A 736 19.98 -20.62 -45.21
C GLY A 736 20.07 -19.39 -44.30
N ALA A 737 20.57 -18.26 -44.79
CA ALA A 737 20.65 -17.01 -44.02
C ALA A 737 19.28 -16.37 -43.73
N GLN A 738 18.18 -16.84 -44.33
CA GLN A 738 16.83 -16.40 -43.97
C GLN A 738 16.28 -17.04 -42.68
N ALA A 739 17.04 -17.95 -42.04
CA ALA A 739 16.63 -18.64 -40.82
C ALA A 739 17.69 -18.56 -39.72
N TYR A 740 17.33 -18.05 -38.53
CA TYR A 740 18.16 -18.15 -37.32
C TYR A 740 17.60 -19.21 -36.36
N PRO A 741 18.36 -20.27 -36.03
CA PRO A 741 17.96 -21.23 -35.01
C PRO A 741 18.08 -20.56 -33.64
N GLU A 742 16.96 -20.24 -32.98
CA GLU A 742 16.96 -19.54 -31.69
C GLU A 742 17.19 -20.50 -30.52
N MET A 743 16.52 -21.67 -30.57
CA MET A 743 16.45 -22.59 -29.43
C MET A 743 16.14 -24.02 -29.88
N ILE A 744 16.83 -24.99 -29.27
CA ILE A 744 16.53 -26.41 -29.38
C ILE A 744 15.47 -26.74 -28.32
N VAL A 745 14.45 -27.50 -28.71
CA VAL A 745 13.46 -28.09 -27.80
C VAL A 745 13.60 -29.60 -27.86
N ARG A 746 13.98 -30.23 -26.76
CA ARG A 746 13.94 -31.69 -26.59
C ARG A 746 12.54 -32.09 -26.15
N ILE A 747 11.99 -33.12 -26.79
CA ILE A 747 10.61 -33.58 -26.56
C ILE A 747 10.55 -35.09 -26.32
N ARG A 748 9.54 -35.52 -25.55
CA ARG A 748 9.13 -36.91 -25.40
C ARG A 748 7.65 -37.07 -25.74
N LYS A 749 7.30 -38.17 -26.40
CA LYS A 749 5.94 -38.54 -26.83
C LYS A 749 5.05 -38.98 -25.65
#